data_AF-A0A849G144-F1
#
_entry.id   AF-A0A849G144-F1
#
_cell.length_a   1.000
_cell.length_b   1.000
_cell.length_c   1.000
_cell.angle_alpha   90.00
_cell.angle_beta   90.00
_cell.angle_gamma   90.00
#
_symmetry.space_group_name_H-M   'P 1'
#
loop_
_entity.id
_entity.type
_entity.pdbx_description
1 polymer ?
#
loop_
_entity_poly.entity_id
_entity_poly.type
_entity_poly.pdbx_seq_one_letter_code
_entity_poly.pdbx_strand_id
1 'polypeptide(L)'
;MRLQIRPYLDQGIITLLMLLCIGFSKAQHSYSTSPSPYFEENKGQLADEVLFQGRIGDTEIRFLEDGVSYARTRPIINGEDTLVECAVWNMDFISPSRFNVHAARKHTTQVNYLKADANGDMIGSVARYAEILYTEIYPHIDLRYYFEKDGQLKYDLILKPGFDLDKVAFNYQGVEQIGVDSSGNLNVSTPFGGYIDKAPFSFQNEVRGQTVIDISYKLLGDRRFGFSLNGDYDRSKPIILDPGALIWGTYVQSSTSGEFYENIDIDSSGNVILGGGSLSTNYPTTPGVYQLSNAGSRDATVTKISADGTTVLWATYFGGSASDNISDIFLMPTGEIIFAGTTNSTDLPVTASAFQSSINGTQDAYLAKISGDGTALLASTYFGGSQSELGFGTNFNSSGELMLVGTTYASTDVPVTAGAIQSSNPGGSRTGFFCKFNTDLTNLNYGTYFGGSNAEFITNIRLDAAENIYLSGSTGSDNIPITTGAFQTTRAGFDDVIVCKLDPTATSIMYSTYVGSSHYESCHALDVSPSGEVVFSGNTHSASGFPTTPNAFQSSTAGSGDGMVGRLSADGSSLLYGSYIGGSQTLDEAYSIYLDESDYIHLLGRTQSVDFITTPDAFDLSHNGNFDLYYSVVHPNGSLHYSTFIGGSDEDRNNLRGVSVHPFEEHVYIAGYTRSSDMPTTSGAFQETYFATDFALWLGKFDNPAPYVSPVEICDNGLDDDGDGLTDCYDPDCNGSGLCPDNDSDGFTDAIDLDDDNDGILDMDERCSDINTTTIYAAQVIYNSGDPQVTPQYGDPTQALGAPDWDGDVTDNPEQFVSVGLNGANLILAWAADLYATNSGDASDDVGILEVGIVESSFVSLRPTAATKVLLDDQGLLTSDANGFYQIGMAGGATVSFDIDAVTANAFDAGELLFDQMKITTNETVSFTTPGTAGPDIDAVEVYFSISCPDRDTDGDSKPDYLDLDSDNDGIYDSVESGSGEAQTAGVLDGGVDTVGIPLSVSDGLSGVDYTYADTDSDSTFNPYDRDSDGDGCDDVIEAGFPDSDGDGQLGGLVPPTVDQDGKVTSGGL
;
A
#
# COMPACT_ATOMS: atom_id res chain seq x y z
N MET A 1 -7.95 -21.81 -37.82
CA MET A 1 -8.20 -20.37 -37.60
C MET A 1 -9.05 -19.80 -38.72
N ARG A 2 -10.36 -19.63 -38.48
CA ARG A 2 -11.25 -18.82 -39.32
C ARG A 2 -11.31 -17.43 -38.69
N LEU A 3 -10.98 -16.38 -39.44
CA LEU A 3 -11.04 -15.01 -38.95
C LEU A 3 -12.43 -14.44 -39.28
N GLN A 4 -13.24 -14.14 -38.26
CA GLN A 4 -14.55 -13.52 -38.43
C GLN A 4 -14.48 -12.06 -37.97
N ILE A 5 -14.34 -11.14 -38.92
CA ILE A 5 -14.29 -9.70 -38.65
C ILE A 5 -15.73 -9.18 -38.57
N ARG A 6 -16.14 -8.66 -37.39
CA ARG A 6 -17.41 -7.92 -37.23
C ARG A 6 -17.13 -6.41 -37.30
N PRO A 7 -17.30 -5.75 -38.46
CA PRO A 7 -17.17 -4.31 -38.52
C PRO A 7 -18.38 -3.65 -37.84
N TYR A 8 -18.14 -2.97 -36.72
CA TYR A 8 -19.12 -2.08 -36.10
C TYR A 8 -19.09 -0.71 -36.80
N LEU A 9 -19.92 -0.60 -37.84
CA LEU A 9 -20.36 0.62 -38.57
C LEU A 9 -19.42 1.30 -39.59
N ASP A 10 -20.11 1.79 -40.62
CA ASP A 10 -19.78 2.46 -41.90
C ASP A 10 -18.98 1.71 -43.00
N GLN A 11 -19.68 1.45 -44.13
CA GLN A 11 -19.23 0.60 -45.25
C GLN A 11 -18.09 1.19 -46.11
N GLY A 12 -17.54 2.36 -45.75
CA GLY A 12 -16.52 3.07 -46.53
C GLY A 12 -15.06 2.69 -46.22
N ILE A 13 -14.76 2.13 -45.04
CA ILE A 13 -13.39 1.96 -44.50
C ILE A 13 -13.04 0.47 -44.30
N ILE A 14 -13.74 -0.43 -44.99
CA ILE A 14 -13.56 -1.89 -44.80
C ILE A 14 -12.14 -2.35 -45.19
N THR A 15 -11.51 -1.73 -46.19
CA THR A 15 -10.22 -2.18 -46.73
C THR A 15 -9.03 -1.89 -45.81
N LEU A 16 -9.02 -0.73 -45.12
CA LEU A 16 -7.95 -0.35 -44.19
C LEU A 16 -8.03 -1.14 -42.88
N LEU A 17 -9.25 -1.27 -42.33
CA LEU A 17 -9.54 -2.08 -41.14
C LEU A 17 -9.19 -3.57 -41.35
N MET A 18 -9.46 -4.12 -42.54
CA MET A 18 -9.05 -5.49 -42.89
C MET A 18 -7.54 -5.66 -42.99
N LEU A 19 -6.80 -4.69 -43.58
CA LEU A 19 -5.34 -4.75 -43.67
C LEU A 19 -4.67 -4.72 -42.29
N LEU A 20 -5.20 -3.89 -41.38
CA LEU A 20 -4.73 -3.80 -39.99
C LEU A 20 -4.99 -5.11 -39.22
N CYS A 21 -6.15 -5.76 -39.40
CA CYS A 21 -6.51 -7.06 -38.77
C CYS A 21 -5.76 -8.26 -39.38
N ILE A 22 -5.46 -8.28 -40.68
CA ILE A 22 -4.75 -9.38 -41.33
C ILE A 22 -3.26 -9.40 -40.92
N GLY A 23 -2.66 -8.23 -40.69
CA GLY A 23 -1.31 -8.12 -40.12
C GLY A 23 -1.17 -8.77 -38.74
N PHE A 24 -2.24 -8.69 -37.92
CA PHE A 24 -2.32 -9.30 -36.58
C PHE A 24 -2.27 -10.83 -36.60
N SER A 25 -3.04 -11.48 -37.49
CA SER A 25 -3.16 -12.95 -37.53
C SER A 25 -1.86 -13.71 -37.85
N LYS A 26 -0.85 -13.02 -38.39
CA LYS A 26 0.47 -13.61 -38.70
C LYS A 26 1.51 -13.40 -37.59
N ALA A 27 1.19 -12.64 -36.55
CA ALA A 27 2.14 -12.21 -35.51
C ALA A 27 1.92 -12.85 -34.14
N GLN A 28 1.05 -13.87 -34.01
CA GLN A 28 1.02 -14.72 -32.81
C GLN A 28 2.29 -15.59 -32.78
N HIS A 29 3.36 -15.03 -32.23
CA HIS A 29 4.50 -15.77 -31.68
C HIS A 29 4.70 -15.28 -30.26
N SER A 30 4.96 -16.24 -29.37
CA SER A 30 5.32 -16.03 -27.97
C SER A 30 6.47 -15.03 -27.88
N TYR A 31 6.19 -13.83 -27.38
CA TYR A 31 7.21 -12.84 -27.04
C TYR A 31 7.42 -12.90 -25.54
N SER A 32 8.69 -12.96 -25.11
CA SER A 32 9.03 -12.85 -23.70
C SER A 32 8.69 -11.44 -23.21
N THR A 33 8.13 -11.37 -22.02
CA THR A 33 7.84 -10.16 -21.24
C THR A 33 9.09 -9.29 -21.15
N SER A 34 9.13 -8.21 -21.94
CA SER A 34 10.10 -7.12 -21.72
C SER A 34 9.47 -6.20 -20.67
N PRO A 35 10.11 -5.94 -19.53
CA PRO A 35 9.48 -5.30 -18.36
C PRO A 35 9.23 -3.78 -18.50
N SER A 36 9.33 -3.20 -19.70
CA SER A 36 9.07 -1.76 -19.89
C SER A 36 8.46 -1.48 -21.26
N PRO A 37 7.38 -0.69 -21.35
CA PRO A 37 6.74 -0.33 -22.61
C PRO A 37 7.59 0.67 -23.41
N TYR A 38 7.53 0.56 -24.74
CA TYR A 38 8.34 1.36 -25.66
C TYR A 38 7.64 1.52 -27.01
N PHE A 39 8.06 2.51 -27.79
CA PHE A 39 7.66 2.69 -29.18
C PHE A 39 8.71 2.15 -30.14
N GLU A 40 8.28 1.52 -31.23
CA GLU A 40 9.15 1.00 -32.29
C GLU A 40 8.91 1.71 -33.62
N GLU A 41 10.00 2.07 -34.31
CA GLU A 41 9.93 2.63 -35.67
C GLU A 41 9.43 1.59 -36.69
N ASN A 42 8.60 1.99 -37.65
CA ASN A 42 8.24 1.11 -38.77
C ASN A 42 9.34 1.11 -39.84
N LYS A 43 10.04 -0.02 -39.98
CA LYS A 43 11.02 -0.34 -41.03
C LYS A 43 10.47 -1.27 -42.12
N GLY A 44 9.15 -1.43 -42.19
CA GLY A 44 8.45 -2.35 -43.09
C GLY A 44 7.92 -3.61 -42.38
N GLN A 45 8.01 -3.68 -41.05
CA GLN A 45 7.39 -4.74 -40.28
C GLN A 45 5.86 -4.56 -40.18
N LEU A 46 5.34 -3.34 -40.34
CA LEU A 46 3.92 -3.00 -40.34
C LEU A 46 3.45 -2.47 -41.70
N ALA A 47 2.17 -2.10 -41.81
CA ALA A 47 1.64 -1.42 -42.99
C ALA A 47 2.32 -0.07 -43.22
N ASP A 48 2.49 0.34 -44.48
CA ASP A 48 3.25 1.55 -44.87
C ASP A 48 2.73 2.85 -44.26
N GLU A 49 1.46 2.86 -43.85
CA GLU A 49 0.78 4.01 -43.24
C GLU A 49 1.14 4.21 -41.75
N VAL A 50 1.70 3.17 -41.11
CA VAL A 50 2.12 3.23 -39.71
C VAL A 50 3.54 3.79 -39.63
N LEU A 51 3.75 4.82 -38.83
CA LEU A 51 5.06 5.41 -38.60
C LEU A 51 5.78 4.74 -37.43
N PHE A 52 5.04 4.53 -36.33
CA PHE A 52 5.52 3.91 -35.10
C PHE A 52 4.44 3.00 -34.49
N GLN A 53 4.85 2.03 -33.66
CA GLN A 53 3.93 1.22 -32.85
C GLN A 53 4.32 1.21 -31.37
N GLY A 54 3.32 1.08 -30.50
CA GLY A 54 3.46 0.75 -29.07
C GLY A 54 2.48 -0.37 -28.68
N ARG A 55 2.58 -0.89 -27.46
CA ARG A 55 1.67 -1.95 -26.94
C ARG A 55 1.39 -1.77 -25.45
N ILE A 56 0.15 -2.05 -25.05
CA ILE A 56 -0.32 -2.13 -23.66
C ILE A 56 -1.13 -3.40 -23.52
N GLY A 57 -0.67 -4.35 -22.71
CA GLY A 57 -1.32 -5.66 -22.56
C GLY A 57 -1.59 -6.33 -23.92
N ASP A 58 -2.87 -6.58 -24.22
CA ASP A 58 -3.39 -7.16 -25.46
C ASP A 58 -3.76 -6.11 -26.54
N THR A 59 -3.48 -4.82 -26.29
CA THR A 59 -3.81 -3.70 -27.16
C THR A 59 -2.57 -3.17 -27.87
N GLU A 60 -2.59 -3.16 -29.21
CA GLU A 60 -1.58 -2.47 -30.01
C GLU A 60 -1.99 -1.03 -30.31
N ILE A 61 -1.02 -0.13 -30.25
CA ILE A 61 -1.17 1.29 -30.56
C ILE A 61 -0.32 1.61 -31.78
N ARG A 62 -0.89 2.27 -32.79
CA ARG A 62 -0.22 2.59 -34.05
C ARG A 62 -0.33 4.09 -34.32
N PHE A 63 0.83 4.71 -34.50
CA PHE A 63 0.95 6.14 -34.76
C PHE A 63 0.99 6.38 -36.27
N LEU A 64 -0.01 7.09 -36.77
CA LEU A 64 -0.18 7.43 -38.18
C LEU A 64 0.23 8.88 -38.41
N GLU A 65 0.24 9.33 -39.68
CA GLU A 65 0.34 10.76 -39.96
C GLU A 65 -0.88 11.48 -39.35
N ASP A 66 -2.10 11.11 -39.69
CA ASP A 66 -3.32 11.86 -39.34
C ASP A 66 -4.10 11.37 -38.11
N GLY A 67 -3.51 10.49 -37.29
CA GLY A 67 -4.16 10.02 -36.06
C GLY A 67 -3.39 8.93 -35.32
N VAL A 68 -4.06 8.36 -34.32
CA VAL A 68 -3.60 7.19 -33.56
C VAL A 68 -4.64 6.09 -33.66
N SER A 69 -4.21 4.88 -33.97
CA SER A 69 -5.08 3.70 -34.12
C SER A 69 -4.80 2.70 -33.01
N TYR A 70 -5.87 2.18 -32.41
CA TYR A 70 -5.84 1.20 -31.33
C TYR A 70 -6.48 -0.08 -31.83
N ALA A 71 -5.88 -1.23 -31.52
CA ALA A 71 -6.39 -2.52 -31.92
C ALA A 71 -6.23 -3.54 -30.79
N ARG A 72 -7.35 -4.17 -30.41
CA ARG A 72 -7.41 -5.20 -29.36
C ARG A 72 -8.00 -6.47 -29.95
N THR A 73 -7.45 -7.63 -29.57
CA THR A 73 -7.94 -8.94 -30.01
C THR A 73 -8.30 -9.82 -28.83
N ARG A 74 -9.41 -10.55 -28.92
CA ARG A 74 -9.83 -11.53 -27.93
C ARG A 74 -10.13 -12.87 -28.61
N PRO A 75 -9.58 -14.00 -28.12
CA PRO A 75 -9.98 -15.32 -28.60
C PRO A 75 -11.41 -15.64 -28.17
N ILE A 76 -12.13 -16.36 -29.02
CA ILE A 76 -13.42 -16.98 -28.73
C ILE A 76 -13.28 -18.47 -29.02
N ILE A 77 -13.43 -19.28 -27.99
CA ILE A 77 -13.42 -20.73 -28.07
C ILE A 77 -14.85 -21.17 -28.34
N ASN A 78 -15.10 -21.75 -29.52
CA ASN A 78 -16.39 -22.35 -29.88
C ASN A 78 -16.14 -23.81 -30.31
N GLY A 79 -16.05 -24.72 -29.34
CA GLY A 79 -15.64 -26.11 -29.60
C GLY A 79 -14.20 -26.19 -30.12
N GLU A 80 -13.93 -27.03 -31.12
CA GLU A 80 -12.58 -27.20 -31.70
C GLU A 80 -12.06 -26.01 -32.55
N ASP A 81 -12.89 -25.00 -32.83
CA ASP A 81 -12.52 -23.84 -33.65
C ASP A 81 -12.18 -22.61 -32.77
N THR A 82 -10.91 -22.17 -32.76
CA THR A 82 -10.52 -20.86 -32.21
C THR A 82 -10.89 -19.76 -33.21
N LEU A 83 -11.88 -18.95 -32.84
CA LEU A 83 -12.20 -17.68 -33.49
C LEU A 83 -11.44 -16.56 -32.78
N VAL A 84 -11.05 -15.49 -33.48
CA VAL A 84 -10.47 -14.29 -32.87
C VAL A 84 -11.34 -13.11 -33.27
N GLU A 85 -11.92 -12.45 -32.27
CA GLU A 85 -12.57 -11.16 -32.45
C GLU A 85 -11.54 -10.04 -32.29
N CYS A 86 -11.66 -9.01 -33.12
CA CYS A 86 -10.79 -7.85 -33.12
C CYS A 86 -11.64 -6.58 -33.13
N ALA A 87 -11.37 -5.68 -32.18
CA ALA A 87 -11.84 -4.31 -32.23
C ALA A 87 -10.70 -3.38 -32.64
N VAL A 88 -11.04 -2.41 -33.49
CA VAL A 88 -10.14 -1.33 -33.88
C VAL A 88 -10.90 -0.02 -33.74
N TRP A 89 -10.28 0.95 -33.07
CA TRP A 89 -10.78 2.31 -32.98
C TRP A 89 -9.64 3.29 -33.27
N ASN A 90 -9.98 4.43 -33.86
CA ASN A 90 -9.02 5.46 -34.22
C ASN A 90 -9.37 6.77 -33.53
N MET A 91 -8.35 7.50 -33.10
CA MET A 91 -8.45 8.91 -32.79
C MET A 91 -7.88 9.70 -33.96
N ASP A 92 -8.77 10.29 -34.76
CA ASP A 92 -8.41 11.10 -35.91
C ASP A 92 -8.18 12.55 -35.50
N PHE A 93 -7.16 13.18 -36.07
CA PHE A 93 -6.93 14.61 -35.93
C PHE A 93 -7.78 15.36 -36.97
N ILE A 94 -8.66 16.26 -36.55
CA ILE A 94 -9.59 16.95 -37.46
C ILE A 94 -8.96 18.21 -38.04
N SER A 95 -8.67 18.17 -39.34
CA SER A 95 -8.06 19.29 -40.08
C SER A 95 -6.72 19.77 -39.50
N PRO A 96 -5.75 18.87 -39.25
CA PRO A 96 -4.47 19.25 -38.69
C PRO A 96 -3.68 20.12 -39.66
N SER A 97 -2.68 20.83 -39.16
CA SER A 97 -1.73 21.59 -39.97
C SER A 97 -0.77 20.66 -40.72
N ARG A 98 0.24 21.22 -41.41
CA ARG A 98 1.40 20.40 -41.80
C ARG A 98 2.30 20.24 -40.58
N PHE A 99 2.27 19.06 -39.97
CA PHE A 99 3.10 18.69 -38.83
C PHE A 99 4.16 17.66 -39.23
N ASN A 100 5.15 17.47 -38.35
CA ASN A 100 6.09 16.35 -38.44
C ASN A 100 5.92 15.43 -37.25
N VAL A 101 5.86 14.13 -37.52
CA VAL A 101 5.90 13.08 -36.50
C VAL A 101 7.32 12.58 -36.39
N HIS A 102 7.86 12.54 -35.18
CA HIS A 102 9.16 11.94 -34.93
C HIS A 102 9.21 11.31 -33.55
N ALA A 103 10.06 10.30 -33.39
CA ALA A 103 10.30 9.69 -32.10
C ALA A 103 11.51 10.33 -31.40
N ALA A 104 11.43 10.43 -30.09
CA ALA A 104 12.48 10.97 -29.23
C ALA A 104 12.92 9.92 -28.19
N ARG A 105 14.02 10.20 -27.48
CA ARG A 105 14.60 9.32 -26.43
C ARG A 105 14.81 7.88 -26.91
N LYS A 106 15.76 7.72 -27.84
CA LYS A 106 16.12 6.41 -28.38
C LYS A 106 16.73 5.52 -27.30
N HIS A 107 16.16 4.33 -27.08
CA HIS A 107 16.70 3.32 -26.18
C HIS A 107 18.00 2.72 -26.72
N THR A 108 18.79 2.17 -25.82
CA THR A 108 20.03 1.42 -26.15
C THR A 108 19.74 0.04 -26.74
N THR A 109 18.55 -0.52 -26.49
CA THR A 109 18.10 -1.82 -26.99
C THR A 109 17.41 -1.72 -28.36
N GLN A 110 17.47 -2.81 -29.14
CA GLN A 110 16.90 -2.91 -30.49
C GLN A 110 16.20 -4.25 -30.70
N VAL A 111 15.25 -4.29 -31.65
CA VAL A 111 14.49 -5.52 -31.99
C VAL A 111 14.84 -6.00 -33.39
N ASN A 112 14.88 -7.32 -33.55
CA ASN A 112 15.01 -7.98 -34.83
C ASN A 112 13.74 -8.78 -35.12
N TYR A 113 13.24 -8.66 -36.33
CA TYR A 113 12.06 -9.37 -36.79
C TYR A 113 12.46 -10.53 -37.70
N LEU A 114 11.85 -11.70 -37.49
CA LEU A 114 11.96 -12.83 -38.41
C LEU A 114 11.06 -12.64 -39.65
N LYS A 115 11.13 -11.46 -40.26
CA LYS A 115 10.35 -11.03 -41.43
C LYS A 115 11.28 -10.33 -42.42
N ALA A 116 11.13 -10.66 -43.70
CA ALA A 116 11.87 -9.99 -44.78
C ALA A 116 11.16 -8.71 -45.23
N ASP A 117 11.94 -7.68 -45.56
CA ASP A 117 11.48 -6.45 -46.17
C ASP A 117 11.09 -6.65 -47.66
N ALA A 118 10.71 -5.57 -48.33
CA ALA A 118 10.32 -5.61 -49.75
C ALA A 118 11.45 -6.06 -50.70
N ASN A 119 12.71 -6.02 -50.25
CA ASN A 119 13.89 -6.46 -51.00
C ASN A 119 14.32 -7.90 -50.68
N GLY A 120 13.69 -8.54 -49.69
CA GLY A 120 14.01 -9.89 -49.23
C GLY A 120 15.04 -9.92 -48.10
N ASP A 121 15.45 -8.77 -47.55
CA ASP A 121 16.40 -8.67 -46.45
C ASP A 121 15.68 -8.75 -45.10
N MET A 122 16.29 -9.41 -44.12
CA MET A 122 15.70 -9.53 -42.77
C MET A 122 15.60 -8.16 -42.11
N ILE A 123 14.41 -7.85 -41.56
CA ILE A 123 14.17 -6.60 -40.85
C ILE A 123 14.83 -6.70 -39.47
N GLY A 124 16.03 -6.12 -39.35
CA GLY A 124 16.83 -6.08 -38.11
C GLY A 124 17.10 -4.67 -37.61
N SER A 125 17.61 -4.57 -36.39
CA SER A 125 18.01 -3.31 -35.75
C SER A 125 16.90 -2.25 -35.72
N VAL A 126 15.67 -2.65 -35.43
CA VAL A 126 14.55 -1.72 -35.21
C VAL A 126 14.79 -0.96 -33.91
N ALA A 127 14.87 0.37 -33.99
CA ALA A 127 15.09 1.22 -32.83
C ALA A 127 13.83 1.33 -31.96
N ARG A 128 14.07 1.37 -30.64
CA ARG A 128 13.05 1.65 -29.62
C ARG A 128 13.18 3.08 -29.12
N TYR A 129 12.05 3.68 -28.74
CA TYR A 129 11.93 5.07 -28.32
C TYR A 129 10.98 5.18 -27.14
N ALA A 130 11.24 6.11 -26.23
CA ALA A 130 10.35 6.35 -25.10
C ALA A 130 9.19 7.31 -25.45
N GLU A 131 9.28 8.03 -26.57
CA GLU A 131 8.31 9.09 -26.91
C GLU A 131 8.02 9.20 -28.40
N ILE A 132 6.78 9.57 -28.73
CA ILE A 132 6.35 10.02 -30.06
C ILE A 132 5.88 11.48 -29.97
N LEU A 133 6.41 12.34 -30.83
CA LEU A 133 6.09 13.77 -30.88
C LEU A 133 5.49 14.18 -32.23
N TYR A 134 4.26 14.71 -32.18
CA TYR A 134 3.58 15.39 -33.28
C TYR A 134 3.79 16.90 -33.15
N THR A 135 4.68 17.47 -33.96
CA THR A 135 5.02 18.91 -33.89
C THR A 135 4.21 19.75 -34.86
N GLU A 136 3.58 20.82 -34.37
CA GLU A 136 2.66 21.71 -35.10
C GLU A 136 1.42 20.96 -35.61
N ILE A 137 0.88 20.01 -34.82
CA ILE A 137 -0.35 19.27 -35.14
C ILE A 137 -1.49 20.26 -35.46
N TYR A 138 -1.54 21.35 -34.70
CA TYR A 138 -2.23 22.59 -35.06
C TYR A 138 -1.23 23.75 -34.93
N PRO A 139 -1.50 24.93 -35.52
CA PRO A 139 -0.55 26.04 -35.44
C PRO A 139 -0.25 26.37 -33.99
N HIS A 140 1.04 26.33 -33.62
CA HIS A 140 1.53 26.53 -32.26
C HIS A 140 1.09 25.47 -31.23
N ILE A 141 0.75 24.26 -31.65
CA ILE A 141 0.36 23.16 -30.74
C ILE A 141 1.15 21.91 -31.10
N ASP A 142 1.80 21.31 -30.12
CA ASP A 142 2.46 20.00 -30.23
C ASP A 142 1.71 18.95 -29.37
N LEU A 143 1.79 17.68 -29.75
CA LEU A 143 1.20 16.55 -29.04
C LEU A 143 2.28 15.49 -28.79
N ARG A 144 2.52 15.16 -27.52
CA ARG A 144 3.57 14.22 -27.07
C ARG A 144 2.93 12.99 -26.47
N TYR A 145 3.30 11.80 -26.93
CA TYR A 145 2.91 10.53 -26.31
C TYR A 145 4.07 9.88 -25.60
N TYR A 146 3.80 9.29 -24.44
CA TYR A 146 4.75 8.52 -23.64
C TYR A 146 3.99 7.44 -22.85
N PHE A 147 4.72 6.46 -22.32
CA PHE A 147 4.13 5.51 -21.37
C PHE A 147 4.44 5.97 -19.95
N GLU A 148 3.41 5.96 -19.10
CA GLU A 148 3.58 5.99 -17.66
C GLU A 148 4.17 4.65 -17.18
N LYS A 149 4.50 4.63 -15.91
CA LYS A 149 5.35 3.64 -15.30
C LYS A 149 4.68 2.27 -15.12
N ASP A 150 3.41 2.30 -14.77
CA ASP A 150 2.44 1.19 -14.78
C ASP A 150 2.13 0.67 -16.21
N GLY A 151 2.72 1.32 -17.22
CA GLY A 151 2.59 0.99 -18.63
C GLY A 151 1.35 1.55 -19.31
N GLN A 152 0.61 2.45 -18.66
CA GLN A 152 -0.46 3.19 -19.30
C GLN A 152 0.07 4.18 -20.35
N LEU A 153 -0.67 4.40 -21.42
CA LEU A 153 -0.31 5.37 -22.46
C LEU A 153 -0.86 6.74 -22.06
N LYS A 154 0.01 7.74 -21.99
CA LYS A 154 -0.37 9.13 -21.75
C LYS A 154 0.03 10.05 -22.89
N TYR A 155 -0.61 11.21 -22.95
CA TYR A 155 -0.22 12.27 -23.86
C TYR A 155 -0.29 13.66 -23.22
N ASP A 156 0.67 14.51 -23.58
CA ASP A 156 0.65 15.94 -23.25
C ASP A 156 0.27 16.77 -24.48
N LEU A 157 -0.51 17.83 -24.31
CA LEU A 157 -0.66 18.91 -25.30
C LEU A 157 0.19 20.12 -24.90
N ILE A 158 1.11 20.51 -25.78
CA ILE A 158 2.00 21.66 -25.57
C ILE A 158 1.49 22.83 -26.41
N LEU A 159 0.81 23.78 -25.78
CA LEU A 159 0.22 24.96 -26.40
C LEU A 159 1.21 26.12 -26.39
N LYS A 160 1.95 26.34 -27.49
CA LYS A 160 2.93 27.42 -27.63
C LYS A 160 2.26 28.80 -27.79
N PRO A 161 2.93 29.91 -27.45
CA PRO A 161 2.38 31.26 -27.59
C PRO A 161 1.77 31.52 -28.97
N GLY A 162 0.51 31.98 -29.00
CA GLY A 162 -0.26 32.19 -30.24
C GLY A 162 -1.13 31.02 -30.69
N PHE A 163 -1.23 29.95 -29.89
CA PHE A 163 -2.15 28.83 -30.12
C PHE A 163 -3.62 29.27 -30.22
N ASP A 164 -4.45 28.41 -30.82
CA ASP A 164 -5.89 28.60 -30.99
C ASP A 164 -6.62 27.27 -30.67
N LEU A 165 -7.09 27.13 -29.42
CA LEU A 165 -7.71 25.90 -28.92
C LEU A 165 -9.03 25.56 -29.61
N ASP A 166 -9.74 26.55 -30.17
CA ASP A 166 -10.99 26.32 -30.92
C ASP A 166 -10.75 25.48 -32.20
N LYS A 167 -9.49 25.37 -32.65
CA LYS A 167 -9.10 24.52 -33.78
C LYS A 167 -8.76 23.08 -33.37
N VAL A 168 -8.50 22.83 -32.09
CA VAL A 168 -8.16 21.49 -31.61
C VAL A 168 -9.43 20.67 -31.54
N ALA A 169 -9.55 19.72 -32.46
CA ALA A 169 -10.66 18.79 -32.49
C ALA A 169 -10.14 17.37 -32.78
N PHE A 170 -10.48 16.46 -31.88
CA PHE A 170 -10.23 15.04 -32.04
C PHE A 170 -11.53 14.31 -32.28
N ASN A 171 -11.46 13.20 -33.01
CA ASN A 171 -12.62 12.43 -33.41
C ASN A 171 -12.35 10.95 -33.23
N TYR A 172 -13.10 10.30 -32.34
CA TYR A 172 -13.03 8.86 -32.20
C TYR A 172 -13.88 8.16 -33.26
N GLN A 173 -13.30 7.17 -33.93
CA GLN A 173 -13.96 6.25 -34.85
C GLN A 173 -13.85 4.83 -34.30
N GLY A 174 -14.84 3.97 -34.55
CA GLY A 174 -14.84 2.59 -34.02
C GLY A 174 -15.21 2.44 -32.54
N VAL A 175 -15.43 3.55 -31.81
CA VAL A 175 -15.97 3.56 -30.44
C VAL A 175 -17.50 3.53 -30.45
N GLU A 176 -18.13 3.13 -29.35
CA GLU A 176 -19.60 3.14 -29.20
C GLU A 176 -20.10 4.56 -28.92
N GLN A 177 -19.53 5.19 -27.88
CA GLN A 177 -19.84 6.53 -27.42
C GLN A 177 -18.64 7.18 -26.71
N ILE A 178 -18.66 8.51 -26.60
CA ILE A 178 -17.80 9.27 -25.68
C ILE A 178 -18.66 10.17 -24.80
N GLY A 179 -18.21 10.47 -23.59
CA GLY A 179 -18.89 11.37 -22.67
C GLY A 179 -17.92 12.05 -21.72
N VAL A 180 -18.30 13.20 -21.17
CA VAL A 180 -17.56 13.84 -20.06
C VAL A 180 -18.42 13.67 -18.80
N ASP A 181 -17.85 13.10 -17.74
CA ASP A 181 -18.56 12.87 -16.48
C ASP A 181 -18.57 14.12 -15.57
N SER A 182 -19.19 13.98 -14.38
CA SER A 182 -19.27 15.06 -13.39
C SER A 182 -17.92 15.45 -12.78
N SER A 183 -16.93 14.56 -12.85
CA SER A 183 -15.56 14.80 -12.38
C SER A 183 -14.68 15.43 -13.47
N GLY A 184 -15.23 15.63 -14.68
CA GLY A 184 -14.55 16.24 -15.82
C GLY A 184 -13.72 15.26 -16.66
N ASN A 185 -13.80 13.94 -16.41
CA ASN A 185 -13.06 12.94 -17.17
C ASN A 185 -13.74 12.63 -18.50
N LEU A 186 -12.95 12.32 -19.53
CA LEU A 186 -13.44 11.85 -20.82
C LEU A 186 -13.55 10.32 -20.81
N ASN A 187 -14.77 9.82 -20.80
CA ASN A 187 -15.10 8.40 -20.89
C ASN A 187 -15.24 7.98 -22.36
N VAL A 188 -14.50 6.95 -22.78
CA VAL A 188 -14.54 6.40 -24.14
C VAL A 188 -15.00 4.94 -24.06
N SER A 189 -16.21 4.64 -24.53
CA SER A 189 -16.74 3.27 -24.54
C SER A 189 -16.40 2.55 -25.84
N THR A 190 -15.80 1.36 -25.75
CA THR A 190 -15.53 0.50 -26.92
C THR A 190 -16.27 -0.84 -26.78
N PRO A 191 -16.44 -1.60 -27.88
CA PRO A 191 -17.07 -2.93 -27.82
C PRO A 191 -16.32 -3.97 -26.96
N PHE A 192 -15.10 -3.66 -26.49
CA PHE A 192 -14.23 -4.54 -25.71
C PHE A 192 -13.99 -3.97 -24.28
N GLY A 193 -14.85 -3.04 -23.83
CA GLY A 193 -14.68 -2.28 -22.59
C GLY A 193 -14.29 -0.82 -22.86
N GLY A 194 -14.64 0.08 -21.94
CA GLY A 194 -14.27 1.50 -22.04
C GLY A 194 -12.96 1.82 -21.33
N TYR A 195 -12.42 3.01 -21.59
CA TYR A 195 -11.35 3.60 -20.80
C TYR A 195 -11.66 5.06 -20.46
N ILE A 196 -11.00 5.56 -19.42
CA ILE A 196 -11.19 6.90 -18.88
C ILE A 196 -9.90 7.69 -19.09
N ASP A 197 -10.02 8.85 -19.72
CA ASP A 197 -8.97 9.87 -19.78
C ASP A 197 -9.31 10.93 -18.71
N LYS A 198 -8.43 11.07 -17.70
CA LYS A 198 -8.70 11.91 -16.52
C LYS A 198 -8.85 13.38 -16.93
N ALA A 199 -9.60 14.14 -16.12
CA ALA A 199 -9.75 15.57 -16.36
C ALA A 199 -8.37 16.25 -16.53
N PRO A 200 -8.17 17.07 -17.57
CA PRO A 200 -6.84 17.53 -17.93
C PRO A 200 -6.32 18.53 -16.90
N PHE A 201 -5.18 18.24 -16.28
CA PHE A 201 -4.46 19.20 -15.44
C PHE A 201 -3.62 20.12 -16.35
N SER A 202 -3.62 21.45 -16.16
CA SER A 202 -2.85 22.31 -17.06
C SER A 202 -2.21 23.50 -16.36
N PHE A 203 -1.08 23.98 -16.88
CA PHE A 203 -0.34 25.09 -16.27
C PHE A 203 0.38 25.96 -17.31
N GLN A 204 0.70 27.21 -16.96
CA GLN A 204 1.60 28.08 -17.73
C GLN A 204 3.04 28.07 -17.23
N ASN A 205 3.98 28.18 -18.18
CA ASN A 205 5.46 28.11 -18.07
C ASN A 205 6.00 26.74 -18.51
N GLU A 206 7.32 26.62 -18.72
CA GLU A 206 8.00 25.31 -18.87
C GLU A 206 8.08 24.54 -17.53
N VAL A 207 7.58 25.17 -16.45
CA VAL A 207 7.49 24.71 -15.06
C VAL A 207 6.09 24.17 -14.77
N ARG A 208 5.92 22.88 -14.47
CA ARG A 208 4.65 22.37 -13.93
C ARG A 208 4.28 23.15 -12.65
N GLY A 209 3.06 23.69 -12.60
CA GLY A 209 2.42 24.14 -11.36
C GLY A 209 2.43 25.65 -11.01
N GLN A 210 3.15 26.52 -11.71
CA GLN A 210 3.23 27.94 -11.30
C GLN A 210 2.01 28.81 -11.66
N THR A 211 1.14 28.34 -12.54
CA THR A 211 -0.19 28.93 -12.75
C THR A 211 -1.10 27.88 -13.36
N VAL A 212 -1.91 27.20 -12.54
CA VAL A 212 -2.92 26.26 -13.03
C VAL A 212 -3.90 27.02 -13.91
N ILE A 213 -4.11 26.56 -15.13
CA ILE A 213 -5.14 27.08 -16.03
C ILE A 213 -6.28 26.06 -16.02
N ASP A 214 -7.49 26.52 -15.70
CA ASP A 214 -8.67 25.68 -15.78
C ASP A 214 -8.94 25.35 -17.27
N ILE A 215 -8.63 24.11 -17.64
CA ILE A 215 -8.93 23.55 -18.94
C ILE A 215 -9.79 22.31 -18.72
N SER A 216 -10.83 22.18 -19.53
CA SER A 216 -11.78 21.07 -19.44
C SER A 216 -12.04 20.44 -20.81
N TYR A 217 -12.38 19.15 -20.83
CA TYR A 217 -12.88 18.51 -22.03
C TYR A 217 -14.20 19.13 -22.48
N LYS A 218 -14.33 19.33 -23.78
CA LYS A 218 -15.53 19.86 -24.41
C LYS A 218 -15.99 18.96 -25.54
N LEU A 219 -17.19 18.40 -25.43
CA LEU A 219 -17.81 17.66 -26.53
C LEU A 219 -18.17 18.63 -27.68
N LEU A 220 -17.72 18.29 -28.88
CA LEU A 220 -17.97 19.01 -30.13
C LEU A 220 -19.00 18.28 -31.03
N GLY A 221 -19.46 17.10 -30.60
CA GLY A 221 -20.44 16.23 -31.25
C GLY A 221 -20.38 14.81 -30.71
N ASP A 222 -21.15 13.89 -31.30
CA ASP A 222 -21.37 12.52 -30.77
C ASP A 222 -20.09 11.69 -30.54
N ARG A 223 -19.00 12.00 -31.26
CA ARG A 223 -17.69 11.34 -31.15
C ARG A 223 -16.52 12.30 -31.30
N ARG A 224 -16.78 13.59 -31.09
CA ARG A 224 -15.78 14.64 -31.24
C ARG A 224 -15.60 15.38 -29.94
N PHE A 225 -14.36 15.65 -29.57
CA PHE A 225 -14.03 16.45 -28.42
C PHE A 225 -12.91 17.43 -28.73
N GLY A 226 -12.81 18.44 -27.89
CA GLY A 226 -11.71 19.39 -27.84
C GLY A 226 -11.59 19.90 -26.40
N PHE A 227 -11.04 21.09 -26.25
CA PHE A 227 -10.75 21.67 -24.93
C PHE A 227 -11.43 23.03 -24.79
N SER A 228 -11.87 23.36 -23.59
CA SER A 228 -12.31 24.70 -23.20
C SER A 228 -11.33 25.27 -22.19
N LEU A 229 -10.79 26.46 -22.47
CA LEU A 229 -9.98 27.21 -21.53
C LEU A 229 -10.87 28.20 -20.78
N ASN A 230 -10.92 28.05 -19.47
CA ASN A 230 -11.71 28.86 -18.56
C ASN A 230 -10.74 29.73 -17.74
N GLY A 231 -10.76 31.05 -17.94
CA GLY A 231 -9.94 31.99 -17.16
C GLY A 231 -8.93 32.80 -17.97
N ASP A 232 -8.23 33.69 -17.27
CA ASP A 232 -7.18 34.54 -17.83
C ASP A 232 -5.82 33.83 -17.78
N TYR A 233 -4.97 34.08 -18.79
CA TYR A 233 -3.63 33.50 -18.90
C TYR A 233 -2.66 34.46 -19.62
N ASP A 234 -1.35 34.35 -19.36
CA ASP A 234 -0.30 35.12 -20.02
C ASP A 234 -0.03 34.61 -21.43
N ARG A 235 -0.56 35.32 -22.43
CA ARG A 235 -0.45 34.92 -23.85
C ARG A 235 0.97 34.87 -24.41
N SER A 236 1.98 35.34 -23.68
CA SER A 236 3.38 35.27 -24.09
C SER A 236 4.05 33.93 -23.74
N LYS A 237 3.39 33.07 -22.98
CA LYS A 237 3.96 31.83 -22.42
C LYS A 237 3.22 30.57 -22.91
N PRO A 238 3.89 29.41 -22.98
CA PRO A 238 3.24 28.16 -23.32
C PRO A 238 2.32 27.66 -22.18
N ILE A 239 1.35 26.81 -22.52
CA ILE A 239 0.55 26.00 -21.59
C ILE A 239 0.83 24.53 -21.87
N ILE A 240 1.04 23.71 -20.85
CA ILE A 240 1.12 22.25 -20.98
C ILE A 240 -0.11 21.63 -20.31
N LEU A 241 -0.81 20.74 -21.03
CA LEU A 241 -1.95 19.97 -20.53
C LEU A 241 -1.58 18.51 -20.27
N ASP A 242 -2.21 17.97 -19.23
CA ASP A 242 -2.12 16.66 -18.62
C ASP A 242 -0.71 16.14 -18.26
N PRO A 243 0.06 16.94 -17.52
CA PRO A 243 1.42 16.63 -17.20
C PRO A 243 1.46 15.66 -15.98
N GLY A 244 1.49 14.34 -16.20
CA GLY A 244 1.43 13.33 -15.11
C GLY A 244 2.66 13.29 -14.19
N ALA A 245 2.66 13.95 -13.02
CA ALA A 245 3.59 13.69 -11.91
C ALA A 245 3.21 14.41 -10.61
N LEU A 246 2.50 15.55 -10.60
CA LEU A 246 1.96 16.13 -9.34
C LEU A 246 0.49 15.73 -9.22
N ILE A 247 0.17 14.99 -8.16
CA ILE A 247 -1.20 14.53 -7.87
C ILE A 247 -1.94 15.65 -7.14
N TRP A 248 -1.35 16.18 -6.06
CA TRP A 248 -1.84 17.36 -5.38
C TRP A 248 -0.72 18.15 -4.70
N GLY A 249 -0.95 19.45 -4.49
CA GLY A 249 -0.02 20.33 -3.78
C GLY A 249 -0.77 21.37 -2.94
N THR A 250 -0.31 21.60 -1.71
CA THR A 250 -0.94 22.53 -0.76
C THR A 250 0.11 23.32 0.04
N TYR A 251 -0.23 24.55 0.40
CA TYR A 251 0.44 25.23 1.49
C TYR A 251 -0.08 24.73 2.84
N VAL A 252 0.73 24.91 3.89
CA VAL A 252 0.32 24.69 5.28
C VAL A 252 0.88 25.84 6.12
N GLN A 253 0.09 26.87 6.37
CA GLN A 253 0.61 28.10 6.97
C GLN A 253 -0.41 28.82 7.84
N SER A 254 0.10 29.80 8.60
CA SER A 254 -0.69 30.78 9.33
C SER A 254 -0.50 32.19 8.74
N SER A 255 -1.16 33.20 9.31
CA SER A 255 -1.02 34.59 8.85
C SER A 255 0.19 35.36 9.42
N THR A 256 1.07 34.70 10.18
CA THR A 256 2.21 35.36 10.87
C THR A 256 3.50 34.56 10.68
N SER A 257 4.57 35.23 10.22
CA SER A 257 5.88 34.68 9.83
C SER A 257 6.46 33.57 10.72
N GLY A 258 7.12 32.58 10.11
CA GLY A 258 8.19 31.78 10.73
C GLY A 258 7.85 30.32 10.99
N GLU A 259 7.10 29.72 10.09
CA GLU A 259 6.87 28.28 9.99
C GLU A 259 8.13 27.55 9.50
N PHE A 260 8.63 26.59 10.30
CA PHE A 260 9.76 25.73 9.93
C PHE A 260 9.30 24.28 10.08
N TYR A 261 8.87 23.65 8.99
CA TYR A 261 8.38 22.27 8.95
C TYR A 261 9.19 21.52 7.94
N GLU A 262 9.81 20.42 8.37
CA GLU A 262 10.88 19.84 7.57
C GLU A 262 11.02 18.33 7.76
N ASN A 263 10.17 17.70 8.59
CA ASN A 263 10.14 16.25 8.74
C ASN A 263 8.74 15.72 8.42
N ILE A 264 8.69 14.71 7.55
CA ILE A 264 7.48 14.07 7.08
C ILE A 264 7.51 12.57 7.41
N ASP A 265 6.35 12.05 7.79
CA ASP A 265 6.07 10.62 7.80
C ASP A 265 4.65 10.35 7.27
N ILE A 266 4.33 9.11 6.92
CA ILE A 266 3.07 8.77 6.24
C ILE A 266 2.46 7.54 6.91
N ASP A 267 1.14 7.55 7.15
CA ASP A 267 0.41 6.37 7.62
C ASP A 267 -0.03 5.45 6.46
N SER A 268 -0.46 4.22 6.78
CA SER A 268 -0.89 3.23 5.78
C SER A 268 -2.11 3.65 4.95
N SER A 269 -2.86 4.68 5.39
CA SER A 269 -3.98 5.25 4.65
C SER A 269 -3.56 6.43 3.76
N GLY A 270 -2.25 6.72 3.64
CA GLY A 270 -1.72 7.83 2.87
C GLY A 270 -1.79 9.20 3.53
N ASN A 271 -2.22 9.29 4.81
CA ASN A 271 -2.26 10.57 5.50
C ASN A 271 -0.85 10.99 5.93
N VAL A 272 -0.58 12.28 5.81
CA VAL A 272 0.75 12.84 6.01
C VAL A 272 0.90 13.43 7.41
N ILE A 273 1.91 12.99 8.15
CA ILE A 273 2.33 13.56 9.44
C ILE A 273 3.50 14.51 9.21
N LEU A 274 3.40 15.71 9.75
CA LEU A 274 4.40 16.77 9.62
C LEU A 274 4.88 17.24 10.99
N GLY A 275 6.19 17.29 11.17
CA GLY A 275 6.86 17.83 12.35
C GLY A 275 7.62 19.13 12.05
N GLY A 276 7.51 20.11 12.94
CA GLY A 276 8.18 21.39 12.78
C GLY A 276 8.13 22.30 14.01
N GLY A 277 8.20 23.60 13.78
CA GLY A 277 7.86 24.60 14.78
C GLY A 277 7.32 25.88 14.17
N SER A 278 6.47 26.57 14.93
CA SER A 278 5.78 27.79 14.50
C SER A 278 5.98 28.93 15.50
N LEU A 279 6.29 30.12 14.97
CA LEU A 279 6.23 31.39 15.72
C LEU A 279 4.79 31.93 15.83
N SER A 280 3.86 31.33 15.10
CA SER A 280 2.53 31.88 14.94
C SER A 280 1.63 31.61 16.14
N THR A 281 0.63 32.47 16.32
CA THR A 281 -0.47 32.29 17.28
C THR A 281 -1.78 31.84 16.61
N ASN A 282 -1.77 31.70 15.28
CA ASN A 282 -2.93 31.31 14.49
C ASN A 282 -2.63 30.17 13.52
N TYR A 283 -1.75 29.24 13.92
CA TYR A 283 -1.58 27.97 13.23
C TYR A 283 -2.91 27.19 13.20
N PRO A 284 -3.20 26.36 12.18
CA PRO A 284 -4.51 25.74 11.99
C PRO A 284 -4.76 24.57 12.95
N THR A 285 -4.70 24.82 14.26
CA THR A 285 -4.99 23.81 15.28
C THR A 285 -6.46 23.41 15.26
N THR A 286 -6.73 22.14 15.53
CA THR A 286 -8.09 21.59 15.60
C THR A 286 -8.56 21.49 17.05
N PRO A 287 -9.88 21.59 17.33
CA PRO A 287 -10.40 21.41 18.69
C PRO A 287 -10.07 20.02 19.25
N GLY A 288 -9.74 19.93 20.53
CA GLY A 288 -9.52 18.66 21.23
C GLY A 288 -8.08 18.15 21.22
N VAL A 289 -7.18 18.77 20.44
CA VAL A 289 -5.75 18.44 20.44
C VAL A 289 -5.05 18.84 21.75
N TYR A 290 -3.86 18.26 21.96
CA TYR A 290 -3.09 18.40 23.19
C TYR A 290 -2.81 19.87 23.58
N GLN A 291 -2.33 20.70 22.64
CA GLN A 291 -2.03 22.11 22.89
C GLN A 291 -2.55 22.99 21.76
N LEU A 292 -3.60 23.76 22.06
CA LEU A 292 -4.32 24.61 21.09
C LEU A 292 -3.59 25.89 20.70
N SER A 293 -2.67 26.38 21.53
CA SER A 293 -2.04 27.68 21.36
C SER A 293 -0.55 27.63 21.65
N ASN A 294 0.22 28.38 20.87
CA ASN A 294 1.63 28.67 21.13
C ASN A 294 1.80 29.26 22.55
N ALA A 295 2.58 28.57 23.39
CA ALA A 295 2.89 28.93 24.76
C ALA A 295 4.17 29.79 24.86
N GLY A 296 4.99 29.82 23.81
CA GLY A 296 6.29 30.48 23.79
C GLY A 296 6.48 31.47 22.64
N SER A 297 7.75 31.75 22.37
CA SER A 297 8.18 32.53 21.19
C SER A 297 8.20 31.69 19.92
N ARG A 298 8.37 30.38 20.07
CA ARG A 298 8.31 29.34 19.02
C ARG A 298 7.95 28.06 19.74
N ASP A 299 6.91 27.38 19.31
CA ASP A 299 6.59 26.05 19.82
C ASP A 299 6.73 25.03 18.70
N ALA A 300 7.02 23.79 19.07
CA ALA A 300 6.95 22.68 18.14
C ALA A 300 5.51 22.48 17.69
N THR A 301 5.35 21.85 16.54
CA THR A 301 4.05 21.64 15.91
C THR A 301 4.03 20.29 15.22
N VAL A 302 2.93 19.55 15.43
CA VAL A 302 2.66 18.28 14.77
C VAL A 302 1.31 18.40 14.06
N THR A 303 1.28 18.02 12.78
CA THR A 303 0.11 18.18 11.91
C THR A 303 -0.14 16.91 11.11
N LYS A 304 -1.39 16.45 11.07
CA LYS A 304 -1.85 15.36 10.22
C LYS A 304 -2.74 15.90 9.10
N ILE A 305 -2.42 15.56 7.85
CA ILE A 305 -3.12 16.00 6.64
C ILE A 305 -3.71 14.77 5.94
N SER A 306 -4.91 14.91 5.39
CA SER A 306 -5.58 13.84 4.64
C SER A 306 -4.79 13.41 3.40
N ALA A 307 -4.93 12.15 2.99
CA ALA A 307 -4.23 11.56 1.85
C ALA A 307 -4.46 12.25 0.49
N ASP A 308 -5.58 12.98 0.37
CA ASP A 308 -5.95 13.78 -0.79
C ASP A 308 -5.45 15.25 -0.72
N GLY A 309 -4.79 15.63 0.37
CA GLY A 309 -4.25 16.97 0.60
C GLY A 309 -5.30 18.07 0.81
N THR A 310 -6.58 17.72 0.99
CA THR A 310 -7.68 18.69 1.07
C THR A 310 -7.94 19.19 2.49
N THR A 311 -7.53 18.43 3.52
CA THR A 311 -7.95 18.67 4.90
C THR A 311 -6.79 18.47 5.89
N VAL A 312 -6.59 19.43 6.79
CA VAL A 312 -5.84 19.19 8.04
C VAL A 312 -6.76 18.41 8.97
N LEU A 313 -6.48 17.12 9.15
CA LEU A 313 -7.25 16.23 10.03
C LEU A 313 -7.11 16.68 11.49
N TRP A 314 -5.89 16.97 11.91
CA TRP A 314 -5.61 17.64 13.17
C TRP A 314 -4.24 18.33 13.16
N ALA A 315 -4.08 19.34 14.03
CA ALA A 315 -2.78 19.96 14.27
C ALA A 315 -2.68 20.46 15.72
N THR A 316 -1.53 20.26 16.35
CA THR A 316 -1.25 20.67 17.73
C THR A 316 0.07 21.41 17.83
N TYR A 317 0.17 22.29 18.82
CA TYR A 317 1.45 22.74 19.33
C TYR A 317 2.04 21.71 20.32
N PHE A 318 3.33 21.87 20.62
CA PHE A 318 4.01 21.25 21.75
C PHE A 318 5.14 22.18 22.20
N GLY A 319 5.05 22.74 23.39
CA GLY A 319 6.06 23.66 23.87
C GLY A 319 5.75 24.29 25.22
N GLY A 320 6.76 24.96 25.77
CA GLY A 320 6.66 25.73 27.00
C GLY A 320 6.75 27.24 26.71
N SER A 321 7.27 28.00 27.67
CA SER A 321 7.29 29.46 27.62
C SER A 321 8.37 30.09 26.73
N ALA A 322 9.26 29.31 26.11
CA ALA A 322 10.42 29.79 25.36
C ALA A 322 10.41 29.35 23.88
N SER A 323 11.50 28.75 23.39
CA SER A 323 11.62 28.28 22.01
C SER A 323 11.77 26.77 22.04
N ASP A 324 10.88 26.09 21.34
CA ASP A 324 10.80 24.64 21.24
C ASP A 324 10.64 24.26 19.77
N ASN A 325 11.34 23.22 19.33
CA ASN A 325 11.28 22.77 17.95
C ASN A 325 11.42 21.26 17.83
N ILE A 326 10.85 20.70 16.76
CA ILE A 326 11.10 19.32 16.32
C ILE A 326 12.25 19.33 15.32
N SER A 327 13.16 18.37 15.46
CA SER A 327 14.27 18.13 14.54
C SER A 327 14.08 16.82 13.75
N ASP A 328 13.34 15.86 14.28
CA ASP A 328 13.02 14.58 13.62
C ASP A 328 11.72 14.00 14.22
N ILE A 329 10.94 13.29 13.40
CA ILE A 329 9.63 12.71 13.75
C ILE A 329 9.48 11.34 13.10
N PHE A 330 8.79 10.43 13.79
CA PHE A 330 8.41 9.14 13.26
C PHE A 330 7.00 8.76 13.75
N LEU A 331 6.24 8.13 12.86
CA LEU A 331 5.02 7.41 13.16
C LEU A 331 5.40 5.97 13.53
N MET A 332 4.89 5.50 14.66
CA MET A 332 5.04 4.11 15.08
C MET A 332 3.96 3.25 14.43
N PRO A 333 4.18 1.94 14.20
CA PRO A 333 3.14 1.02 13.72
C PRO A 333 1.89 0.98 14.62
N THR A 334 2.03 1.32 15.90
CA THR A 334 0.92 1.46 16.86
C THR A 334 0.05 2.70 16.62
N GLY A 335 0.44 3.57 15.68
CA GLY A 335 -0.18 4.88 15.42
C GLY A 335 0.33 6.01 16.33
N GLU A 336 1.15 5.73 17.34
CA GLU A 336 1.75 6.76 18.20
C GLU A 336 2.80 7.57 17.43
N ILE A 337 2.98 8.84 17.76
CA ILE A 337 3.93 9.72 17.08
C ILE A 337 5.06 10.09 18.05
N ILE A 338 6.30 9.79 17.66
CA ILE A 338 7.50 10.16 18.42
C ILE A 338 8.22 11.30 17.72
N PHE A 339 8.79 12.21 18.51
CA PHE A 339 9.61 13.29 17.97
C PHE A 339 10.67 13.73 18.96
N ALA A 340 11.81 14.13 18.40
CA ALA A 340 12.92 14.70 19.15
C ALA A 340 13.16 16.14 18.71
N GLY A 341 13.77 16.90 19.61
CA GLY A 341 14.19 18.23 19.26
C GLY A 341 14.92 18.93 20.38
N THR A 342 14.87 20.26 20.33
CA THR A 342 15.60 21.14 21.23
C THR A 342 14.63 22.11 21.90
N THR A 343 14.83 22.34 23.21
CA THR A 343 14.01 23.23 24.03
C THR A 343 14.88 24.24 24.77
N ASN A 344 14.41 25.48 24.83
CA ASN A 344 14.89 26.52 25.76
C ASN A 344 13.91 26.75 26.92
N SER A 345 12.80 26.01 26.94
CA SER A 345 11.71 26.20 27.88
C SER A 345 12.05 25.51 29.21
N THR A 346 11.84 26.22 30.32
CA THR A 346 11.98 25.64 31.67
C THR A 346 10.74 24.83 32.08
N ASP A 347 9.69 24.92 31.28
CA ASP A 347 8.33 24.43 31.49
C ASP A 347 7.79 23.69 30.26
N LEU A 348 8.66 23.08 29.45
CA LEU A 348 8.27 22.10 28.43
C LEU A 348 7.32 21.06 29.06
N PRO A 349 6.22 20.69 28.37
CA PRO A 349 5.33 19.64 28.85
C PRO A 349 6.07 18.30 28.98
N VAL A 350 6.10 17.74 30.20
CA VAL A 350 6.72 16.45 30.50
C VAL A 350 5.79 15.58 31.33
N THR A 351 5.91 14.27 31.18
CA THR A 351 5.13 13.31 31.99
C THR A 351 5.63 13.25 33.43
N ALA A 352 4.74 12.91 34.38
CA ALA A 352 5.05 12.94 35.82
C ALA A 352 6.27 12.09 36.22
N SER A 353 6.54 11.02 35.48
CA SER A 353 7.65 10.08 35.72
C SER A 353 8.81 10.25 34.74
N ALA A 354 8.87 11.38 34.01
CA ALA A 354 9.92 11.65 33.03
C ALA A 354 11.33 11.45 33.62
N PHE A 355 12.23 10.88 32.81
CA PHE A 355 13.62 10.66 33.19
C PHE A 355 14.32 11.94 33.68
N GLN A 356 14.10 13.06 32.99
CA GLN A 356 14.42 14.41 33.45
C GLN A 356 13.19 15.30 33.29
N SER A 357 12.77 15.93 34.39
CA SER A 357 11.56 16.77 34.44
C SER A 357 11.83 18.27 34.32
N SER A 358 13.09 18.66 34.08
CA SER A 358 13.51 20.06 33.96
C SER A 358 14.78 20.17 33.15
N ILE A 359 14.93 21.30 32.47
CA ILE A 359 16.17 21.70 31.83
C ILE A 359 17.33 21.78 32.86
N ASN A 360 18.47 21.20 32.54
CA ASN A 360 19.67 21.23 33.38
C ASN A 360 20.73 22.23 32.87
N GLY A 361 20.53 22.77 31.66
CA GLY A 361 21.37 23.74 31.02
C GLY A 361 20.64 25.03 30.61
N THR A 362 21.08 25.61 29.49
CA THR A 362 20.41 26.78 28.85
C THR A 362 19.54 26.37 27.66
N GLN A 363 19.78 25.18 27.14
CA GLN A 363 19.10 24.57 26.03
C GLN A 363 19.34 23.07 26.14
N ASP A 364 18.30 22.26 26.23
CA ASP A 364 18.46 20.81 26.31
C ASP A 364 17.78 20.15 25.12
N ALA A 365 18.22 18.93 24.81
CA ALA A 365 17.46 18.07 23.92
C ALA A 365 16.17 17.63 24.64
N TYR A 366 15.17 17.21 23.89
CA TYR A 366 14.02 16.52 24.46
C TYR A 366 13.56 15.40 23.51
N LEU A 367 12.83 14.46 24.08
CA LEU A 367 12.15 13.38 23.35
C LEU A 367 10.71 13.32 23.87
N ALA A 368 9.75 13.20 22.97
CA ALA A 368 8.34 13.14 23.28
C ALA A 368 7.60 12.12 22.41
N LYS A 369 6.49 11.61 22.93
CA LYS A 369 5.56 10.69 22.29
C LYS A 369 4.12 11.15 22.56
N ILE A 370 3.33 11.30 21.51
CA ILE A 370 1.91 11.69 21.57
C ILE A 370 1.03 10.62 20.92
N SER A 371 -0.27 10.64 21.21
CA SER A 371 -1.25 9.78 20.55
C SER A 371 -1.41 10.12 19.06
N GLY A 372 -1.80 9.13 18.24
CA GLY A 372 -1.95 9.28 16.78
C GLY A 372 -3.06 10.23 16.32
N ASP A 373 -3.97 10.59 17.22
CA ASP A 373 -5.02 11.60 17.05
C ASP A 373 -4.58 13.00 17.54
N GLY A 374 -3.37 13.12 18.10
CA GLY A 374 -2.80 14.37 18.61
C GLY A 374 -3.45 14.90 19.90
N THR A 375 -4.28 14.12 20.59
CA THR A 375 -5.05 14.57 21.77
C THR A 375 -4.31 14.45 23.10
N ALA A 376 -3.36 13.50 23.21
CA ALA A 376 -2.69 13.17 24.47
C ALA A 376 -1.16 13.16 24.36
N LEU A 377 -0.51 13.67 25.42
CA LEU A 377 0.92 13.44 25.66
C LEU A 377 1.10 12.11 26.39
N LEU A 378 1.71 11.14 25.73
CA LEU A 378 1.91 9.79 26.26
C LEU A 378 3.21 9.68 27.05
N ALA A 379 4.29 10.30 26.55
CA ALA A 379 5.58 10.38 27.25
C ALA A 379 6.33 11.65 26.82
N SER A 380 7.04 12.30 27.74
CA SER A 380 8.05 13.30 27.36
C SER A 380 9.07 13.55 28.46
N THR A 381 10.32 13.73 28.07
CA THR A 381 11.45 14.03 28.96
C THR A 381 12.39 15.05 28.34
N TYR A 382 13.02 15.86 29.18
CA TYR A 382 14.26 16.54 28.81
C TYR A 382 15.41 15.54 28.69
N PHE A 383 16.46 15.93 27.97
CA PHE A 383 17.73 15.24 27.95
C PHE A 383 18.91 16.22 27.84
N GLY A 384 19.66 16.37 28.93
CA GLY A 384 20.81 17.27 28.95
C GLY A 384 21.63 17.22 30.23
N GLY A 385 22.78 17.90 30.16
CA GLY A 385 23.70 18.19 31.25
C GLY A 385 23.68 19.68 31.59
N SER A 386 24.82 20.22 32.03
CA SER A 386 24.90 21.60 32.54
C SER A 386 25.10 22.70 31.49
N GLN A 387 25.34 22.37 30.21
CA GLN A 387 25.57 23.33 29.12
C GLN A 387 24.40 23.39 28.12
N SER A 388 24.67 23.18 26.84
CA SER A 388 23.64 23.17 25.80
C SER A 388 23.69 21.84 25.08
N GLU A 389 22.55 21.17 24.97
CA GLU A 389 22.37 19.94 24.22
C GLU A 389 21.34 20.17 23.12
N LEU A 390 21.68 19.75 21.89
CA LEU A 390 20.78 19.78 20.75
C LEU A 390 20.32 18.37 20.44
N GLY A 391 19.00 18.15 20.42
CA GLY A 391 18.39 16.92 19.91
C GLY A 391 18.19 17.03 18.41
N PHE A 392 18.70 16.06 17.65
CA PHE A 392 18.66 16.07 16.20
C PHE A 392 17.84 14.94 15.60
N GLY A 393 18.10 13.69 15.98
CA GLY A 393 17.45 12.53 15.39
C GLY A 393 16.81 11.62 16.43
N THR A 394 15.76 10.93 16.03
CA THR A 394 15.08 9.91 16.87
C THR A 394 14.81 8.64 16.08
N ASN A 395 14.54 7.55 16.78
CA ASN A 395 14.07 6.30 16.20
C ASN A 395 13.50 5.41 17.31
N PHE A 396 12.94 4.26 16.94
CA PHE A 396 12.47 3.24 17.87
C PHE A 396 12.84 1.84 17.37
N ASN A 397 12.76 0.86 18.25
CA ASN A 397 12.93 -0.55 17.87
C ASN A 397 11.62 -1.34 18.04
N SER A 398 11.61 -2.61 17.63
CA SER A 398 10.41 -3.47 17.69
C SER A 398 9.87 -3.67 19.12
N SER A 399 10.74 -3.51 20.13
CA SER A 399 10.36 -3.55 21.54
C SER A 399 9.76 -2.22 22.06
N GLY A 400 9.67 -1.19 21.22
CA GLY A 400 9.19 0.14 21.58
C GLY A 400 10.18 0.99 22.39
N GLU A 401 11.47 0.60 22.48
CA GLU A 401 12.49 1.46 23.08
C GLU A 401 12.74 2.68 22.19
N LEU A 402 12.77 3.87 22.81
CA LEU A 402 12.91 5.12 22.08
C LEU A 402 14.35 5.62 22.11
N MET A 403 14.82 6.14 20.98
CA MET A 403 16.21 6.53 20.80
C MET A 403 16.35 8.02 20.51
N LEU A 404 17.45 8.60 20.97
CA LEU A 404 17.79 10.01 20.74
C LEU A 404 19.26 10.12 20.38
N VAL A 405 19.55 10.89 19.34
CA VAL A 405 20.91 11.31 18.98
C VAL A 405 20.99 12.83 18.95
N GLY A 406 22.15 13.36 19.33
CA GLY A 406 22.34 14.79 19.39
C GLY A 406 23.78 15.21 19.64
N THR A 407 23.96 16.50 19.90
CA THR A 407 25.28 17.09 20.18
C THR A 407 25.24 17.94 21.43
N THR A 408 26.24 17.81 22.30
CA THR A 408 26.45 18.66 23.46
C THR A 408 27.53 19.71 23.21
N TYR A 409 27.36 20.92 23.74
CA TYR A 409 28.32 22.03 23.73
C TYR A 409 29.20 22.02 24.98
N ALA A 410 30.17 21.11 24.98
CA ALA A 410 31.16 20.98 26.05
C ALA A 410 30.60 20.63 27.44
N SER A 411 29.37 20.09 27.55
CA SER A 411 28.92 19.51 28.82
C SER A 411 29.81 18.33 29.20
N THR A 412 29.99 18.19 30.51
CA THR A 412 30.80 17.10 31.11
C THR A 412 29.93 16.11 31.89
N ASP A 413 28.62 16.37 31.91
CA ASP A 413 27.62 15.74 32.76
C ASP A 413 26.33 15.38 31.99
N VAL A 414 26.40 15.24 30.66
CA VAL A 414 25.35 14.55 29.89
C VAL A 414 25.14 13.15 30.50
N PRO A 415 23.90 12.70 30.73
CA PRO A 415 23.61 11.40 31.31
C PRO A 415 24.23 10.25 30.51
N VAL A 416 24.93 9.35 31.20
CA VAL A 416 25.53 8.13 30.63
C VAL A 416 25.25 6.92 31.52
N THR A 417 25.24 5.72 30.94
CA THR A 417 25.00 4.47 31.67
C THR A 417 26.30 3.68 31.92
N ALA A 418 26.23 2.68 32.80
CA ALA A 418 27.33 1.76 32.98
C ALA A 418 27.56 0.94 31.69
N GLY A 419 28.80 0.86 31.22
CA GLY A 419 29.13 0.18 29.96
C GLY A 419 29.04 1.07 28.72
N ALA A 420 28.81 2.38 28.88
CA ALA A 420 28.88 3.35 27.79
C ALA A 420 30.20 3.25 26.99
N ILE A 421 30.10 3.33 25.66
CA ILE A 421 31.25 3.36 24.73
C ILE A 421 32.23 4.49 25.12
N GLN A 422 31.71 5.67 25.44
CA GLN A 422 32.46 6.78 26.03
C GLN A 422 31.69 7.33 27.24
N SER A 423 32.23 7.10 28.44
CA SER A 423 31.62 7.52 29.71
C SER A 423 31.87 8.99 30.08
N SER A 424 32.56 9.76 29.24
CA SER A 424 32.89 11.16 29.48
C SER A 424 33.16 11.87 28.16
N ASN A 425 32.88 13.18 28.12
CA ASN A 425 33.21 14.01 26.98
C ASN A 425 34.73 13.90 26.63
N PRO A 426 35.10 13.50 25.40
CA PRO A 426 36.48 13.33 24.95
C PRO A 426 37.29 14.63 24.78
N GLY A 427 36.69 15.79 25.04
CA GLY A 427 37.37 17.10 25.10
C GLY A 427 37.03 18.04 23.96
N GLY A 428 36.07 17.69 23.10
CA GLY A 428 35.55 18.54 22.03
C GLY A 428 34.75 19.73 22.55
N SER A 429 34.76 20.84 21.79
CA SER A 429 33.83 21.96 22.05
C SER A 429 32.39 21.63 21.70
N ARG A 430 32.21 20.61 20.85
CA ARG A 430 30.96 19.94 20.52
C ARG A 430 31.22 18.44 20.44
N THR A 431 30.37 17.62 21.06
CA THR A 431 30.53 16.17 21.06
C THR A 431 29.16 15.52 20.85
N GLY A 432 29.11 14.48 20.02
CA GLY A 432 27.88 13.70 19.85
C GLY A 432 27.49 12.95 21.12
N PHE A 433 26.21 12.63 21.24
CA PHE A 433 25.71 11.66 22.21
C PHE A 433 24.66 10.76 21.56
N PHE A 434 24.49 9.56 22.12
CA PHE A 434 23.46 8.60 21.74
C PHE A 434 22.81 8.02 22.98
N CYS A 435 21.48 7.86 22.95
CA CYS A 435 20.68 7.39 24.08
C CYS A 435 19.57 6.43 23.64
N LYS A 436 19.29 5.44 24.50
CA LYS A 436 18.11 4.56 24.45
C LYS A 436 17.32 4.70 25.75
N PHE A 437 16.01 4.86 25.63
CA PHE A 437 15.05 4.93 26.71
C PHE A 437 14.08 3.75 26.63
N ASN A 438 13.42 3.44 27.74
CA ASN A 438 12.21 2.64 27.68
C ASN A 438 11.06 3.40 27.00
N THR A 439 10.01 2.67 26.61
CA THR A 439 8.84 3.21 25.86
C THR A 439 8.17 4.43 26.54
N ASP A 440 8.16 4.47 27.87
CA ASP A 440 7.51 5.54 28.65
C ASP A 440 8.44 6.71 28.99
N LEU A 441 9.69 6.72 28.51
CA LEU A 441 10.70 7.75 28.80
C LEU A 441 10.98 7.98 30.30
N THR A 442 10.76 6.95 31.12
CA THR A 442 10.98 7.01 32.58
C THR A 442 12.37 6.54 32.99
N ASN A 443 13.07 5.78 32.12
CA ASN A 443 14.39 5.24 32.38
C ASN A 443 15.29 5.34 31.15
N LEU A 444 16.54 5.75 31.38
CA LEU A 444 17.62 5.69 30.39
C LEU A 444 18.24 4.29 30.42
N ASN A 445 17.91 3.46 29.43
CA ASN A 445 18.42 2.11 29.28
C ASN A 445 19.90 2.12 28.84
N TYR A 446 20.27 3.06 27.96
CA TYR A 446 21.64 3.26 27.52
C TYR A 446 21.94 4.72 27.20
N GLY A 447 23.16 5.20 27.50
CA GLY A 447 23.59 6.55 27.17
C GLY A 447 25.10 6.65 27.09
N THR A 448 25.61 7.26 26.01
CA THR A 448 27.05 7.41 25.75
C THR A 448 27.35 8.74 25.05
N TYR A 449 28.55 9.26 25.27
CA TYR A 449 29.14 10.22 24.32
C TYR A 449 29.59 9.47 23.05
N PHE A 450 29.69 10.19 21.94
CA PHE A 450 30.25 9.71 20.69
C PHE A 450 31.01 10.83 19.97
N GLY A 451 32.34 10.77 19.99
CA GLY A 451 33.18 11.77 19.34
C GLY A 451 34.66 11.72 19.70
N GLY A 452 35.36 12.82 19.44
CA GLY A 452 36.81 12.97 19.58
C GLY A 452 37.22 14.29 20.25
N SER A 453 38.43 14.76 19.97
CA SER A 453 38.99 15.95 20.65
C SER A 453 38.57 17.30 20.03
N ASN A 454 37.94 17.29 18.86
CA ASN A 454 37.45 18.47 18.14
C ASN A 454 35.91 18.45 18.10
N ALA A 455 35.30 19.19 17.16
CA ALA A 455 33.84 19.29 17.08
C ALA A 455 33.26 18.08 16.32
N GLU A 456 32.21 17.49 16.88
CA GLU A 456 31.34 16.53 16.21
C GLU A 456 29.91 17.05 16.14
N PHE A 457 29.24 16.73 15.04
CA PHE A 457 27.82 16.95 14.83
C PHE A 457 27.19 15.62 14.43
N ILE A 458 26.71 14.86 15.41
CA ILE A 458 25.99 13.62 15.15
C ILE A 458 24.51 13.95 15.11
N THR A 459 23.89 13.70 13.97
CA THR A 459 22.55 14.22 13.65
C THR A 459 21.56 13.13 13.27
N ASN A 460 22.04 12.00 12.74
CA ASN A 460 21.18 10.99 12.14
C ASN A 460 21.23 9.66 12.89
N ILE A 461 20.09 8.97 12.92
CA ILE A 461 19.94 7.63 13.45
C ILE A 461 18.97 6.78 12.61
N ARG A 462 19.38 5.55 12.31
CA ARG A 462 18.55 4.50 11.66
C ARG A 462 18.85 3.13 12.23
N LEU A 463 17.93 2.20 11.99
CA LEU A 463 18.08 0.79 12.34
C LEU A 463 18.01 -0.06 11.07
N ASP A 464 18.73 -1.19 11.03
CA ASP A 464 18.44 -2.27 10.07
C ASP A 464 17.40 -3.24 10.64
N ALA A 465 16.94 -4.20 9.83
CA ALA A 465 15.99 -5.24 10.25
C ALA A 465 16.49 -6.10 11.43
N ALA A 466 17.80 -6.14 11.68
CA ALA A 466 18.39 -6.83 12.83
C ALA A 466 18.57 -5.90 14.05
N GLU A 467 17.95 -4.71 14.02
CA GLU A 467 18.02 -3.65 15.01
C GLU A 467 19.42 -3.09 15.30
N ASN A 468 20.39 -3.28 14.39
CA ASN A 468 21.68 -2.63 14.54
C ASN A 468 21.52 -1.12 14.30
N ILE A 469 22.22 -0.32 15.10
CA ILE A 469 22.00 1.12 15.16
C ILE A 469 23.06 1.83 14.32
N TYR A 470 22.61 2.64 13.37
CA TYR A 470 23.46 3.43 12.50
C TYR A 470 23.41 4.89 12.90
N LEU A 471 24.57 5.47 13.20
CA LEU A 471 24.73 6.89 13.53
C LEU A 471 25.57 7.56 12.44
N SER A 472 25.16 8.75 12.02
CA SER A 472 25.99 9.56 11.13
C SER A 472 25.95 11.05 11.44
N GLY A 473 26.90 11.75 10.83
CA GLY A 473 27.11 13.17 11.03
C GLY A 473 28.44 13.64 10.47
N SER A 474 29.00 14.68 11.08
CA SER A 474 30.26 15.30 10.67
C SER A 474 31.25 15.37 11.81
N THR A 475 32.54 15.25 11.48
CA THR A 475 33.62 15.24 12.46
C THR A 475 34.85 16.03 12.02
N GLY A 476 35.30 16.92 12.90
CA GLY A 476 36.60 17.58 12.82
C GLY A 476 37.71 16.84 13.57
N SER A 477 37.45 15.64 14.09
CA SER A 477 38.37 14.86 14.94
C SER A 477 39.12 13.78 14.18
N ASP A 478 40.40 13.61 14.51
CA ASP A 478 41.22 12.49 14.02
C ASP A 478 41.12 11.24 14.92
N ASN A 479 40.50 11.37 16.11
CA ASN A 479 40.53 10.39 17.20
C ASN A 479 39.13 9.89 17.61
N ILE A 480 38.19 9.83 16.66
CA ILE A 480 36.91 9.12 16.87
C ILE A 480 37.17 7.60 16.97
N PRO A 481 36.33 6.83 17.70
CA PRO A 481 36.38 5.37 17.71
C PRO A 481 36.17 4.75 16.31
N ILE A 482 37.25 4.56 15.55
CA ILE A 482 37.26 3.98 14.19
C ILE A 482 37.67 2.52 14.23
N THR A 483 37.03 1.66 13.43
CA THR A 483 37.32 0.22 13.40
C THR A 483 38.41 -0.15 12.40
N THR A 484 39.07 -1.30 12.64
CA THR A 484 40.05 -1.83 11.69
C THR A 484 39.33 -2.38 10.46
N GLY A 485 39.77 -2.01 9.26
CA GLY A 485 39.15 -2.45 8.00
C GLY A 485 38.03 -1.54 7.50
N ALA A 486 37.74 -0.45 8.21
CA ALA A 486 36.85 0.62 7.75
C ALA A 486 37.31 1.22 6.41
N PHE A 487 36.35 1.69 5.61
CA PHE A 487 36.58 2.30 4.29
C PHE A 487 37.63 3.41 4.33
N GLN A 488 37.52 4.32 5.31
CA GLN A 488 38.56 5.30 5.63
C GLN A 488 38.85 5.29 7.12
N THR A 489 40.13 5.09 7.45
CA THR A 489 40.61 4.99 8.84
C THR A 489 41.25 6.28 9.36
N THR A 490 41.40 7.29 8.49
CA THR A 490 41.96 8.59 8.83
C THR A 490 41.12 9.66 8.19
N ARG A 491 40.77 10.69 8.97
CA ARG A 491 40.15 11.90 8.45
C ARG A 491 41.09 12.55 7.42
N ALA A 492 40.52 12.94 6.29
CA ALA A 492 41.27 13.45 5.15
C ALA A 492 41.19 14.99 5.04
N GLY A 493 40.22 15.63 5.71
CA GLY A 493 39.91 17.05 5.56
C GLY A 493 39.72 17.83 6.85
N PHE A 494 38.96 18.92 6.77
CA PHE A 494 38.62 19.76 7.92
C PHE A 494 37.42 19.23 8.69
N ASP A 495 36.43 18.73 7.98
CA ASP A 495 35.30 17.99 8.54
C ASP A 495 34.99 16.88 7.53
N ASP A 496 34.92 15.63 7.98
CA ASP A 496 34.53 14.50 7.13
C ASP A 496 33.19 13.94 7.64
N VAL A 497 32.47 13.19 6.80
CA VAL A 497 31.34 12.38 7.26
C VAL A 497 31.84 11.29 8.19
N ILE A 498 31.09 11.01 9.25
CA ILE A 498 31.25 9.81 10.08
C ILE A 498 30.03 8.92 9.90
N VAL A 499 30.25 7.62 9.69
CA VAL A 499 29.21 6.59 9.74
C VAL A 499 29.64 5.52 10.73
N CYS A 500 28.79 5.22 11.71
CA CYS A 500 29.05 4.26 12.78
C CYS A 500 27.88 3.29 12.89
N LYS A 501 28.18 1.98 12.89
CA LYS A 501 27.23 0.91 13.17
C LYS A 501 27.51 0.33 14.55
N LEU A 502 26.50 0.32 15.41
CA LEU A 502 26.51 -0.30 16.73
C LEU A 502 25.67 -1.59 16.71
N ASP A 503 25.98 -2.51 17.62
CA ASP A 503 25.08 -3.63 17.91
C ASP A 503 23.74 -3.13 18.51
N PRO A 504 22.67 -3.94 18.54
CA PRO A 504 21.34 -3.49 19.00
C PRO A 504 21.31 -3.04 20.48
N THR A 505 22.24 -3.55 21.28
CA THR A 505 22.44 -3.16 22.68
C THR A 505 23.26 -1.87 22.83
N ALA A 506 23.81 -1.35 21.72
CA ALA A 506 24.70 -0.20 21.63
C ALA A 506 25.99 -0.30 22.48
N THR A 507 26.37 -1.50 22.88
CA THR A 507 27.53 -1.78 23.73
C THR A 507 28.82 -2.01 22.95
N SER A 508 28.71 -2.24 21.64
CA SER A 508 29.85 -2.52 20.76
C SER A 508 29.73 -1.76 19.45
N ILE A 509 30.85 -1.20 18.99
CA ILE A 509 30.95 -0.64 17.64
C ILE A 509 31.28 -1.79 16.67
N MET A 510 30.35 -2.09 15.78
CA MET A 510 30.54 -3.10 14.72
C MET A 510 31.47 -2.56 13.63
N TYR A 511 31.18 -1.35 13.13
CA TYR A 511 32.13 -0.58 12.33
C TYR A 511 31.97 0.92 12.55
N SER A 512 33.02 1.67 12.25
CA SER A 512 32.99 3.14 12.26
C SER A 512 34.04 3.65 11.29
N THR A 513 33.62 4.48 10.34
CA THR A 513 34.44 4.95 9.21
C THR A 513 34.26 6.43 8.95
N TYR A 514 35.33 7.09 8.53
CA TYR A 514 35.20 8.39 7.86
C TYR A 514 34.70 8.19 6.42
N VAL A 515 34.07 9.23 5.87
CA VAL A 515 33.88 9.39 4.42
C VAL A 515 34.11 10.86 4.05
N GLY A 516 35.23 11.14 3.38
CA GLY A 516 35.57 12.48 2.93
C GLY A 516 36.87 12.53 2.13
N SER A 517 37.33 13.74 1.82
CA SER A 517 38.71 13.97 1.38
C SER A 517 39.26 15.27 1.97
N SER A 518 40.04 16.04 1.23
CA SER A 518 40.86 17.17 1.70
C SER A 518 40.10 18.42 2.17
N HIS A 519 38.76 18.44 2.14
CA HIS A 519 37.96 19.65 2.38
C HIS A 519 36.86 19.42 3.43
N TYR A 520 35.73 20.11 3.32
CA TYR A 520 34.61 20.02 4.24
C TYR A 520 33.53 19.17 3.60
N GLU A 521 33.21 18.05 4.24
CA GLU A 521 32.14 17.15 3.90
C GLU A 521 31.18 17.06 5.10
N SER A 522 29.92 17.46 4.91
CA SER A 522 28.91 17.35 5.96
C SER A 522 27.85 16.32 5.61
N CYS A 523 27.38 15.55 6.59
CA CYS A 523 26.29 14.60 6.39
C CYS A 523 24.97 15.22 6.90
N HIS A 524 23.93 15.15 6.07
CA HIS A 524 22.61 15.68 6.40
C HIS A 524 21.61 14.56 6.65
N ALA A 525 21.61 13.50 5.85
CA ALA A 525 20.72 12.35 6.02
C ALA A 525 21.45 11.03 5.84
N LEU A 526 20.86 9.99 6.43
CA LEU A 526 21.27 8.59 6.29
C LEU A 526 20.02 7.72 6.21
N ASP A 527 20.09 6.67 5.40
CA ASP A 527 19.14 5.59 5.37
C ASP A 527 19.83 4.23 5.17
N VAL A 528 19.14 3.14 5.50
CA VAL A 528 19.74 1.79 5.52
C VAL A 528 18.90 0.83 4.67
N SER A 529 19.54 0.12 3.75
CA SER A 529 18.86 -0.89 2.93
C SER A 529 18.51 -2.14 3.75
N PRO A 530 17.56 -2.98 3.29
CA PRO A 530 17.27 -4.27 3.91
C PRO A 530 18.50 -5.18 4.03
N SER A 531 19.47 -5.04 3.12
CA SER A 531 20.75 -5.76 3.15
C SER A 531 21.78 -5.20 4.14
N GLY A 532 21.44 -4.14 4.87
CA GLY A 532 22.28 -3.47 5.87
C GLY A 532 23.31 -2.50 5.29
N GLU A 533 23.24 -2.18 4.00
CA GLU A 533 24.07 -1.17 3.34
C GLU A 533 23.59 0.23 3.69
N VAL A 534 24.51 1.18 3.80
CA VAL A 534 24.17 2.53 4.26
C VAL A 534 24.23 3.51 3.12
N VAL A 535 23.13 4.23 2.88
CA VAL A 535 23.10 5.38 1.99
C VAL A 535 23.12 6.66 2.82
N PHE A 536 23.93 7.63 2.40
CA PHE A 536 24.02 8.93 3.08
C PHE A 536 24.14 10.06 2.07
N SER A 537 23.70 11.25 2.47
CA SER A 537 23.79 12.47 1.68
C SER A 537 24.35 13.62 2.50
N GLY A 538 24.74 14.66 1.78
CA GLY A 538 25.03 15.96 2.36
C GLY A 538 25.69 16.86 1.33
N ASN A 539 26.72 17.61 1.74
CA ASN A 539 27.40 18.55 0.86
C ASN A 539 28.93 18.45 0.98
N THR A 540 29.60 18.87 -0.09
CA THR A 540 31.06 18.98 -0.17
C THR A 540 31.45 20.31 -0.83
N HIS A 541 32.37 21.05 -0.22
CA HIS A 541 32.83 22.36 -0.73
C HIS A 541 34.14 22.26 -1.54
N SER A 542 34.30 21.21 -2.36
CA SER A 542 35.53 21.02 -3.13
C SER A 542 35.38 20.20 -4.41
N ALA A 543 35.99 20.71 -5.49
CA ALA A 543 36.06 20.06 -6.80
C ALA A 543 36.85 18.74 -6.86
N SER A 544 37.42 18.31 -5.74
CA SER A 544 38.09 17.02 -5.61
C SER A 544 37.85 16.39 -4.23
N GLY A 545 36.74 16.75 -3.59
CA GLY A 545 36.42 16.57 -2.16
C GLY A 545 35.80 15.23 -1.78
N PHE A 546 34.79 14.77 -2.50
CA PHE A 546 34.09 13.54 -2.17
C PHE A 546 34.64 12.33 -2.95
N PRO A 547 34.85 11.16 -2.31
CA PRO A 547 35.23 9.93 -3.03
C PRO A 547 34.11 9.48 -3.98
N THR A 548 34.39 9.41 -5.28
CA THR A 548 33.44 8.92 -6.30
C THR A 548 33.79 7.52 -6.80
N THR A 549 32.78 6.81 -7.29
CA THR A 549 32.92 5.46 -7.90
C THR A 549 32.73 5.50 -9.43
N PRO A 550 33.10 4.44 -10.18
CA PRO A 550 33.01 4.44 -11.65
C PRO A 550 31.60 4.66 -12.24
N ASN A 551 30.56 4.35 -11.46
CA ASN A 551 29.14 4.49 -11.76
C ASN A 551 28.55 5.84 -11.31
N ALA A 552 29.36 6.78 -10.81
CA ALA A 552 28.90 8.13 -10.46
C ALA A 552 28.20 8.81 -11.64
N PHE A 553 26.97 9.28 -11.45
CA PHE A 553 26.29 10.09 -12.46
C PHE A 553 26.91 11.48 -12.59
N GLN A 554 27.61 11.95 -11.55
CA GLN A 554 28.45 13.13 -11.57
C GLN A 554 29.77 12.86 -10.81
N SER A 555 30.88 12.82 -11.55
CA SER A 555 32.19 12.41 -11.02
C SER A 555 33.05 13.55 -10.44
N SER A 556 32.57 14.79 -10.52
CA SER A 556 33.27 15.99 -10.04
C SER A 556 32.25 17.08 -9.74
N THR A 557 32.58 18.00 -8.83
CA THR A 557 31.69 19.17 -8.64
C THR A 557 31.56 19.95 -9.94
N ALA A 558 30.37 20.47 -10.18
CA ALA A 558 30.09 21.41 -11.26
C ALA A 558 30.36 22.86 -10.79
N GLY A 559 30.27 23.12 -9.48
CA GLY A 559 30.47 24.42 -8.85
C GLY A 559 31.54 24.45 -7.75
N SER A 560 31.40 25.41 -6.84
CA SER A 560 32.28 25.54 -5.66
C SER A 560 31.84 24.72 -4.44
N GLY A 561 30.62 24.19 -4.48
CA GLY A 561 30.07 23.30 -3.46
C GLY A 561 28.82 22.64 -3.99
N ASP A 562 28.83 21.32 -3.98
CA ASP A 562 27.75 20.48 -4.51
C ASP A 562 27.23 19.55 -3.42
N GLY A 563 26.02 19.02 -3.64
CA GLY A 563 25.52 17.91 -2.87
C GLY A 563 26.37 16.67 -3.12
N MET A 564 26.30 15.71 -2.22
CA MET A 564 26.89 14.39 -2.38
C MET A 564 25.92 13.32 -1.94
N VAL A 565 26.02 12.15 -2.57
CA VAL A 565 25.33 10.92 -2.21
C VAL A 565 26.33 9.76 -2.25
N GLY A 566 26.31 8.91 -1.23
CA GLY A 566 27.18 7.74 -1.16
C GLY A 566 26.49 6.53 -0.56
N ARG A 567 26.97 5.34 -0.92
CA ARG A 567 26.51 4.04 -0.43
C ARG A 567 27.68 3.21 0.05
N LEU A 568 27.68 2.84 1.33
CA LEU A 568 28.69 1.99 1.96
C LEU A 568 28.21 0.54 2.01
N SER A 569 29.15 -0.41 1.88
CA SER A 569 28.87 -1.82 2.14
C SER A 569 28.41 -2.05 3.58
N ALA A 570 27.62 -3.10 3.81
CA ALA A 570 27.04 -3.39 5.13
C ALA A 570 28.06 -3.61 6.26
N ASP A 571 29.31 -3.94 5.91
CA ASP A 571 30.44 -4.06 6.85
C ASP A 571 31.25 -2.77 7.01
N GLY A 572 30.89 -1.71 6.29
CA GLY A 572 31.56 -0.40 6.29
C GLY A 572 32.97 -0.41 5.67
N SER A 573 33.36 -1.48 4.97
CA SER A 573 34.74 -1.63 4.45
C SER A 573 34.95 -0.99 3.08
N SER A 574 33.88 -0.69 2.33
CA SER A 574 33.97 -0.15 0.98
C SER A 574 32.85 0.83 0.65
N LEU A 575 33.17 1.82 -0.18
CA LEU A 575 32.19 2.68 -0.83
C LEU A 575 31.75 2.01 -2.14
N LEU A 576 30.53 1.48 -2.14
CA LEU A 576 29.91 0.81 -3.28
C LEU A 576 29.53 1.82 -4.37
N TYR A 577 29.09 2.99 -3.92
CA TYR A 577 28.72 4.10 -4.78
C TYR A 577 29.04 5.46 -4.14
N GLY A 578 29.47 6.42 -4.96
CA GLY A 578 29.61 7.82 -4.57
C GLY A 578 29.53 8.75 -5.77
N SER A 579 28.65 9.75 -5.70
CA SER A 579 28.47 10.78 -6.72
C SER A 579 28.28 12.16 -6.10
N TYR A 580 28.66 13.19 -6.84
CA TYR A 580 28.21 14.56 -6.58
C TYR A 580 26.79 14.74 -7.12
N ILE A 581 26.10 15.81 -6.69
CA ILE A 581 24.89 16.30 -7.32
C ILE A 581 24.82 17.83 -7.20
N GLY A 582 24.87 18.52 -8.34
CA GLY A 582 24.90 19.98 -8.38
C GLY A 582 25.06 20.54 -9.78
N GLY A 583 25.15 21.86 -9.86
CA GLY A 583 25.42 22.61 -11.08
C GLY A 583 26.53 23.63 -10.88
N SER A 584 26.64 24.61 -11.79
CA SER A 584 27.79 25.51 -11.85
C SER A 584 27.82 26.62 -10.81
N GLN A 585 26.74 26.82 -10.04
CA GLN A 585 26.67 27.86 -9.04
C GLN A 585 27.29 27.43 -7.70
N THR A 586 27.20 28.30 -6.69
CA THR A 586 28.05 28.18 -5.51
C THR A 586 27.53 27.20 -4.46
N LEU A 587 26.23 26.95 -4.41
CA LEU A 587 25.59 26.18 -3.34
C LEU A 587 24.51 25.26 -3.90
N ASP A 588 24.82 23.97 -3.95
CA ASP A 588 23.86 22.88 -4.12
C ASP A 588 24.03 21.91 -2.95
N GLU A 589 22.94 21.50 -2.31
CA GLU A 589 22.96 20.72 -1.06
C GLU A 589 21.97 19.56 -1.11
N ALA A 590 22.29 18.42 -0.51
CA ALA A 590 21.44 17.22 -0.46
C ALA A 590 21.03 16.89 0.99
N TYR A 591 19.84 17.33 1.39
CA TYR A 591 19.43 17.35 2.80
C TYR A 591 18.69 16.10 3.27
N SER A 592 17.93 15.44 2.41
CA SER A 592 17.08 14.30 2.78
C SER A 592 17.27 13.12 1.85
N ILE A 593 17.29 11.91 2.43
CA ILE A 593 17.21 10.64 1.74
C ILE A 593 16.03 9.84 2.27
N TYR A 594 15.39 9.08 1.39
CA TYR A 594 14.55 7.94 1.70
C TYR A 594 14.92 6.77 0.77
N LEU A 595 15.05 5.56 1.31
CA LEU A 595 15.17 4.31 0.53
C LEU A 595 13.80 3.66 0.42
N ASP A 596 13.34 3.40 -0.81
CA ASP A 596 12.13 2.62 -1.04
C ASP A 596 12.39 1.11 -0.94
N GLU A 597 11.32 0.31 -0.96
CA GLU A 597 11.40 -1.16 -0.91
C GLU A 597 12.15 -1.77 -2.10
N SER A 598 12.21 -1.04 -3.22
CA SER A 598 13.02 -1.40 -4.40
C SER A 598 14.47 -0.92 -4.31
N ASP A 599 14.88 -0.40 -3.14
CA ASP A 599 16.23 0.07 -2.80
C ASP A 599 16.70 1.27 -3.65
N TYR A 600 15.76 1.99 -4.27
CA TYR A 600 16.01 3.27 -4.93
C TYR A 600 16.18 4.38 -3.90
N ILE A 601 17.07 5.32 -4.22
CA ILE A 601 17.42 6.42 -3.36
C ILE A 601 16.64 7.65 -3.79
N HIS A 602 15.70 8.08 -2.96
CA HIS A 602 14.95 9.32 -3.10
C HIS A 602 15.70 10.45 -2.42
N LEU A 603 16.17 11.42 -3.19
CA LEU A 603 17.00 12.51 -2.73
C LEU A 603 16.26 13.84 -2.87
N LEU A 604 16.20 14.60 -1.78
CA LEU A 604 15.65 15.96 -1.79
C LEU A 604 16.68 16.94 -1.25
N GLY A 605 16.84 18.05 -1.96
CA GLY A 605 17.76 19.10 -1.57
C GLY A 605 17.38 20.44 -2.16
N ARG A 606 18.31 21.39 -2.09
CA ARG A 606 18.14 22.72 -2.68
C ARG A 606 19.30 23.07 -3.60
N THR A 607 19.02 23.89 -4.59
CA THR A 607 19.98 24.31 -5.60
C THR A 607 19.82 25.78 -5.97
N GLN A 608 20.94 26.47 -6.16
CA GLN A 608 20.97 27.78 -6.82
C GLN A 608 21.24 27.66 -8.33
N SER A 609 21.64 26.47 -8.77
CA SER A 609 22.20 26.23 -10.08
C SER A 609 21.10 26.09 -11.14
N VAL A 610 21.02 27.08 -12.03
CA VAL A 610 20.18 27.01 -13.25
C VAL A 610 20.52 25.85 -14.19
N ASP A 611 21.72 25.28 -14.05
CA ASP A 611 22.21 24.12 -14.80
C ASP A 611 22.32 22.86 -13.92
N PHE A 612 21.54 22.79 -12.83
CA PHE A 612 21.39 21.57 -12.05
C PHE A 612 20.96 20.38 -12.92
N ILE A 613 21.39 19.19 -12.56
CA ILE A 613 21.16 17.98 -13.36
C ILE A 613 19.67 17.59 -13.30
N THR A 614 18.96 17.75 -14.41
CA THR A 614 17.59 17.28 -14.61
C THR A 614 17.52 16.15 -15.64
N THR A 615 16.51 15.28 -15.52
CA THR A 615 16.22 14.27 -16.54
C THR A 615 15.19 14.79 -17.54
N PRO A 616 15.15 14.28 -18.79
CA PRO A 616 14.24 14.84 -19.80
C PRO A 616 12.75 14.70 -19.45
N ASP A 617 12.38 13.78 -18.57
CA ASP A 617 11.03 13.56 -17.98
C ASP A 617 10.77 14.36 -16.70
N ALA A 618 11.67 15.28 -16.31
CA ALA A 618 11.49 16.13 -15.13
C ALA A 618 10.11 16.80 -15.08
N PHE A 619 9.57 16.93 -13.87
CA PHE A 619 8.36 17.69 -13.58
C PHE A 619 8.57 19.19 -13.93
N ASP A 620 9.72 19.73 -13.60
CA ASP A 620 10.17 21.09 -13.91
C ASP A 620 11.65 21.05 -14.33
N LEU A 621 11.92 21.65 -15.49
CA LEU A 621 13.25 21.77 -16.09
C LEU A 621 13.93 23.12 -15.80
N SER A 622 13.23 24.04 -15.15
CA SER A 622 13.67 25.42 -14.98
C SER A 622 13.82 25.81 -13.52
N HIS A 623 15.01 26.32 -13.20
CA HIS A 623 15.27 27.00 -11.95
C HIS A 623 14.64 28.40 -11.95
N ASN A 624 13.85 28.71 -10.93
CA ASN A 624 13.18 29.98 -10.72
C ASN A 624 13.58 30.54 -9.35
N GLY A 625 13.63 31.88 -9.23
CA GLY A 625 14.03 32.49 -7.96
C GLY A 625 15.52 32.33 -7.60
N ASN A 626 15.83 32.33 -6.30
CA ASN A 626 17.22 32.29 -5.79
C ASN A 626 17.67 30.89 -5.37
N PHE A 627 16.73 30.05 -4.94
CA PHE A 627 16.91 28.65 -4.58
C PHE A 627 15.62 27.92 -4.91
N ASP A 628 15.75 26.77 -5.56
CA ASP A 628 14.65 25.82 -5.71
C ASP A 628 14.97 24.54 -4.94
N LEU A 629 13.92 23.83 -4.54
CA LEU A 629 14.07 22.42 -4.21
C LEU A 629 14.40 21.66 -5.49
N TYR A 630 15.15 20.58 -5.35
CA TYR A 630 15.23 19.54 -6.38
C TYR A 630 14.88 18.21 -5.78
N TYR A 631 14.28 17.35 -6.60
CA TYR A 631 14.00 15.97 -6.26
C TYR A 631 14.64 15.06 -7.29
N SER A 632 15.43 14.10 -6.83
CA SER A 632 16.15 13.15 -7.67
C SER A 632 15.97 11.73 -7.16
N VAL A 633 15.86 10.79 -8.09
CA VAL A 633 15.86 9.35 -7.79
C VAL A 633 17.09 8.72 -8.39
N VAL A 634 17.82 7.94 -7.58
CA VAL A 634 19.05 7.26 -7.98
C VAL A 634 18.83 5.76 -7.85
N HIS A 635 19.19 5.01 -8.89
CA HIS A 635 19.17 3.55 -8.84
C HIS A 635 20.07 3.01 -7.72
N PRO A 636 19.79 1.79 -7.19
CA PRO A 636 20.72 1.08 -6.29
C PRO A 636 22.14 0.98 -6.84
N ASN A 637 22.26 0.87 -8.18
CA ASN A 637 23.53 0.81 -8.88
C ASN A 637 24.23 2.17 -9.05
N GLY A 638 23.70 3.26 -8.49
CA GLY A 638 24.31 4.59 -8.51
C GLY A 638 24.04 5.47 -9.74
N SER A 639 23.31 4.98 -10.74
CA SER A 639 22.94 5.80 -11.90
C SER A 639 21.71 6.67 -11.60
N LEU A 640 21.68 7.89 -12.15
CA LEU A 640 20.55 8.81 -11.97
C LEU A 640 19.36 8.29 -12.80
N HIS A 641 18.23 8.06 -12.13
CA HIS A 641 16.99 7.56 -12.74
C HIS A 641 16.08 8.71 -13.14
N TYR A 642 15.84 9.64 -12.21
CA TYR A 642 14.95 10.79 -12.39
C TYR A 642 15.52 12.02 -11.68
N SER A 643 15.30 13.23 -12.20
CA SER A 643 15.67 14.47 -11.49
C SER A 643 14.91 15.67 -12.00
N THR A 644 14.36 16.47 -11.08
CA THR A 644 13.51 17.64 -11.36
C THR A 644 13.75 18.79 -10.39
N PHE A 645 13.44 20.01 -10.80
CA PHE A 645 13.19 21.11 -9.86
C PHE A 645 11.79 21.02 -9.25
N ILE A 646 11.61 21.65 -8.08
CA ILE A 646 10.33 21.93 -7.43
C ILE A 646 10.46 23.32 -6.78
N GLY A 647 9.80 24.32 -7.35
CA GLY A 647 9.94 25.69 -6.84
C GLY A 647 9.08 26.73 -7.55
N GLY A 648 9.06 27.91 -6.96
CA GLY A 648 8.32 29.08 -7.42
C GLY A 648 9.27 30.25 -7.72
N SER A 649 8.74 31.47 -7.66
CA SER A 649 9.47 32.66 -8.09
C SER A 649 10.50 33.23 -7.10
N ASP A 650 10.58 32.71 -5.88
CA ASP A 650 11.43 33.23 -4.79
C ASP A 650 12.40 32.19 -4.20
N GLU A 651 12.27 31.82 -2.93
CA GLU A 651 13.24 31.00 -2.22
C GLU A 651 12.55 29.77 -1.65
N ASP A 652 12.90 28.60 -2.19
CA ASP A 652 12.28 27.31 -1.90
C ASP A 652 13.37 26.32 -1.45
N ARG A 653 13.21 25.76 -0.25
CA ARG A 653 14.30 25.07 0.45
C ARG A 653 13.81 24.00 1.42
N ASN A 654 14.70 23.09 1.77
CA ASN A 654 14.60 22.16 2.91
C ASN A 654 15.88 22.24 3.75
N ASN A 655 15.85 21.84 5.04
CA ASN A 655 17.07 21.58 5.83
C ASN A 655 17.05 20.25 6.60
N LEU A 656 15.91 19.58 6.72
CA LEU A 656 15.74 18.27 7.37
C LEU A 656 15.04 17.27 6.42
N ARG A 657 14.43 16.20 6.97
CA ARG A 657 13.85 15.09 6.21
C ARG A 657 12.53 15.45 5.50
N GLY A 658 12.63 16.06 4.32
CA GLY A 658 11.47 16.50 3.56
C GLY A 658 10.91 15.51 2.53
N VAL A 659 11.39 14.27 2.45
CA VAL A 659 10.86 13.26 1.51
C VAL A 659 10.49 11.97 2.22
N SER A 660 9.33 11.41 1.85
CA SER A 660 8.86 10.08 2.25
C SER A 660 8.10 9.43 1.10
N VAL A 661 8.08 8.10 1.03
CA VAL A 661 7.36 7.31 0.01
C VAL A 661 6.33 6.46 0.73
N HIS A 662 5.11 6.35 0.17
CA HIS A 662 4.12 5.46 0.76
C HIS A 662 4.57 4.00 0.62
N PRO A 663 4.44 3.16 1.66
CA PRO A 663 4.84 1.76 1.58
C PRO A 663 4.05 0.96 0.52
N PHE A 664 2.76 1.27 0.36
CA PHE A 664 1.83 0.50 -0.51
C PHE A 664 1.34 1.24 -1.75
N GLU A 665 1.62 2.54 -1.87
CA GLU A 665 1.12 3.34 -3.00
C GLU A 665 2.32 3.84 -3.80
N GLU A 666 2.16 3.95 -5.13
CA GLU A 666 3.19 4.46 -6.04
C GLU A 666 3.44 5.98 -5.91
N HIS A 667 3.45 6.54 -4.70
CA HIS A 667 3.48 7.98 -4.48
C HIS A 667 4.61 8.42 -3.57
N VAL A 668 5.25 9.54 -3.95
CA VAL A 668 6.25 10.23 -3.15
C VAL A 668 5.69 11.54 -2.63
N TYR A 669 5.99 11.84 -1.37
CA TYR A 669 5.56 13.04 -0.69
C TYR A 669 6.76 13.91 -0.40
N ILE A 670 6.65 15.17 -0.78
CA ILE A 670 7.74 16.15 -0.69
C ILE A 670 7.26 17.35 0.10
N ALA A 671 7.98 17.65 1.18
CA ALA A 671 7.76 18.80 2.04
C ALA A 671 8.98 19.71 2.04
N GLY A 672 8.73 21.02 2.02
CA GLY A 672 9.75 22.05 2.15
C GLY A 672 9.14 23.39 2.52
N TYR A 673 9.98 24.40 2.74
CA TYR A 673 9.52 25.74 3.06
C TYR A 673 9.89 26.73 1.96
N THR A 674 9.01 27.69 1.76
CA THR A 674 8.92 28.50 0.54
C THR A 674 8.58 29.95 0.87
N ARG A 675 9.24 30.91 0.21
CA ARG A 675 8.77 32.31 0.12
C ARG A 675 7.93 32.58 -1.12
N SER A 676 7.85 31.58 -1.99
CA SER A 676 7.22 31.67 -3.30
C SER A 676 5.71 31.62 -3.15
N SER A 677 5.04 32.65 -3.69
CA SER A 677 3.58 32.72 -3.71
C SER A 677 2.94 31.85 -4.80
N ASP A 678 3.76 31.23 -5.62
CA ASP A 678 3.45 30.51 -6.85
C ASP A 678 4.01 29.08 -6.83
N MET A 679 4.11 28.45 -5.65
CA MET A 679 4.39 27.02 -5.60
C MET A 679 3.27 26.22 -6.29
N PRO A 680 3.59 25.04 -6.86
CA PRO A 680 2.59 24.15 -7.42
C PRO A 680 1.49 23.80 -6.43
N THR A 681 0.27 24.27 -6.66
CA THR A 681 -0.92 23.91 -5.86
C THR A 681 -2.04 23.38 -6.75
N THR A 682 -2.93 22.59 -6.17
CA THR A 682 -4.07 21.98 -6.88
C THR A 682 -5.41 22.52 -6.38
N SER A 683 -6.37 22.62 -7.30
CA SER A 683 -7.74 23.05 -6.96
C SER A 683 -8.35 22.13 -5.91
N GLY A 684 -8.90 22.69 -4.84
CA GLY A 684 -9.46 21.95 -3.71
C GLY A 684 -8.44 21.54 -2.63
N ALA A 685 -7.16 21.85 -2.82
CA ALA A 685 -6.15 21.67 -1.78
C ALA A 685 -6.53 22.44 -0.50
N PHE A 686 -6.09 21.95 0.66
CA PHE A 686 -6.35 22.57 1.96
C PHE A 686 -6.07 24.09 1.93
N GLN A 687 -4.96 24.47 1.29
CA GLN A 687 -4.63 25.85 1.07
C GLN A 687 -3.89 26.08 -0.26
N GLU A 688 -4.60 26.71 -1.21
CA GLU A 688 -4.07 27.05 -2.53
C GLU A 688 -3.27 28.36 -2.56
N THR A 689 -3.54 29.28 -1.63
CA THR A 689 -2.99 30.64 -1.68
C THR A 689 -1.94 30.90 -0.60
N TYR A 690 -0.87 31.57 -1.02
CA TYR A 690 0.19 32.05 -0.14
C TYR A 690 -0.24 33.26 0.72
N PHE A 691 -0.14 33.15 2.05
CA PHE A 691 -0.51 34.22 2.99
C PHE A 691 0.62 34.62 3.95
N ALA A 692 1.72 33.87 4.01
CA ALA A 692 2.82 34.16 4.91
C ALA A 692 3.55 35.45 4.52
N THR A 693 4.13 36.10 5.51
CA THR A 693 4.98 37.29 5.29
C THR A 693 6.46 36.95 5.17
N ASP A 694 6.84 35.68 5.37
CA ASP A 694 8.22 35.19 5.29
C ASP A 694 8.30 33.83 4.59
N PHE A 695 8.48 32.71 5.30
CA PHE A 695 8.41 31.36 4.75
C PHE A 695 7.10 30.67 5.16
N ALA A 696 6.52 29.89 4.25
CA ALA A 696 5.42 28.96 4.48
C ALA A 696 5.89 27.52 4.24
N LEU A 697 5.20 26.53 4.82
CA LEU A 697 5.36 25.14 4.41
C LEU A 697 4.59 24.88 3.12
N TRP A 698 5.18 24.09 2.23
CA TRP A 698 4.55 23.50 1.07
C TRP A 698 4.71 21.98 1.11
N LEU A 699 3.62 21.28 0.79
CA LEU A 699 3.56 19.82 0.71
C LEU A 699 2.97 19.43 -0.64
N GLY A 700 3.62 18.49 -1.33
CA GLY A 700 3.11 17.90 -2.56
C GLY A 700 3.18 16.38 -2.56
N LYS A 701 2.16 15.75 -3.14
CA LYS A 701 2.11 14.33 -3.47
C LYS A 701 2.35 14.17 -4.97
N PHE A 702 3.32 13.33 -5.33
CA PHE A 702 3.72 13.09 -6.70
C PHE A 702 3.65 11.60 -7.04
N ASP A 703 3.49 11.28 -8.31
CA ASP A 703 3.73 9.93 -8.82
C ASP A 703 5.20 9.56 -8.55
N ASN A 704 5.44 8.35 -8.06
CA ASN A 704 6.77 7.85 -7.78
C ASN A 704 7.48 7.46 -9.09
N PRO A 705 8.57 8.14 -9.49
CA PRO A 705 9.28 7.77 -10.70
C PRO A 705 10.09 6.46 -10.57
N ALA A 706 10.30 5.89 -9.37
CA ALA A 706 11.07 4.65 -9.08
C ALA A 706 10.21 3.37 -9.20
N PRO A 707 10.63 2.30 -9.95
CA PRO A 707 9.79 1.14 -10.29
C PRO A 707 9.08 0.59 -9.07
N TYR A 708 7.74 0.59 -9.10
CA TYR A 708 6.99 -0.05 -8.04
C TYR A 708 7.14 -1.56 -8.21
N VAL A 709 7.48 -2.20 -7.12
CA VAL A 709 7.39 -3.64 -6.93
C VAL A 709 6.46 -3.76 -5.75
N SER A 710 5.39 -4.56 -5.88
CA SER A 710 4.53 -4.88 -4.73
C SER A 710 5.45 -5.32 -3.59
N PRO A 711 5.24 -4.83 -2.36
CA PRO A 711 5.92 -5.41 -1.21
C PRO A 711 5.67 -6.94 -1.20
N VAL A 712 6.59 -7.68 -0.59
CA VAL A 712 6.43 -9.14 -0.46
C VAL A 712 5.85 -9.40 0.93
N GLU A 713 4.77 -10.16 0.98
CA GLU A 713 4.13 -10.58 2.22
C GLU A 713 5.10 -11.36 3.13
N ILE A 714 5.14 -11.05 4.43
CA ILE A 714 5.86 -11.86 5.43
C ILE A 714 4.89 -12.87 6.01
N CYS A 715 4.93 -14.08 5.45
CA CYS A 715 3.95 -15.16 5.66
C CYS A 715 3.81 -15.76 7.08
N ASP A 716 4.30 -15.11 8.14
CA ASP A 716 4.26 -15.63 9.52
C ASP A 716 4.05 -14.58 10.63
N ASN A 717 3.60 -13.37 10.29
CA ASN A 717 3.54 -12.26 11.24
C ASN A 717 2.12 -11.76 11.57
N GLY A 718 1.09 -12.23 10.85
CA GLY A 718 -0.31 -11.86 11.06
C GLY A 718 -0.65 -10.41 10.68
N LEU A 719 0.19 -9.78 9.85
CA LEU A 719 -0.02 -8.46 9.27
C LEU A 719 -0.27 -8.61 7.77
N ASP A 720 -0.76 -7.54 7.16
CA ASP A 720 -0.89 -7.40 5.70
C ASP A 720 0.30 -6.51 5.28
N ASP A 721 1.44 -7.14 4.96
CA ASP A 721 2.71 -6.47 4.68
C ASP A 721 2.80 -5.93 3.25
N ASP A 722 1.91 -6.33 2.36
CA ASP A 722 1.83 -5.81 0.99
C ASP A 722 0.62 -4.92 0.70
N GLY A 723 -0.35 -4.89 1.61
CA GLY A 723 -1.51 -3.99 1.62
C GLY A 723 -2.65 -4.45 0.71
N ASP A 724 -2.67 -5.71 0.29
CA ASP A 724 -3.70 -6.26 -0.61
C ASP A 724 -4.99 -6.70 0.11
N GLY A 725 -4.96 -6.72 1.45
CA GLY A 725 -6.07 -7.09 2.33
C GLY A 725 -6.10 -8.56 2.73
N LEU A 726 -5.13 -9.37 2.32
CA LEU A 726 -4.88 -10.74 2.75
C LEU A 726 -3.69 -10.76 3.74
N THR A 727 -3.55 -11.86 4.47
CA THR A 727 -2.49 -11.98 5.50
C THR A 727 -1.97 -13.39 5.56
N ASP A 728 -0.66 -13.55 5.71
CA ASP A 728 0.02 -14.83 5.89
C ASP A 728 -0.42 -15.91 4.87
N CYS A 729 -0.87 -17.09 5.33
CA CYS A 729 -1.22 -18.21 4.45
C CYS A 729 -2.50 -18.05 3.64
N TYR A 730 -3.30 -17.02 3.93
CA TYR A 730 -4.45 -16.67 3.08
C TYR A 730 -4.04 -15.78 1.90
N ASP A 731 -2.79 -15.34 1.87
CA ASP A 731 -2.21 -14.55 0.80
C ASP A 731 -1.59 -15.46 -0.28
N PRO A 732 -2.01 -15.34 -1.56
CA PRO A 732 -1.41 -16.05 -2.69
C PRO A 732 0.11 -15.85 -2.86
N ASP A 733 0.66 -14.72 -2.40
CA ASP A 733 2.10 -14.44 -2.44
C ASP A 733 2.90 -15.31 -1.47
N CYS A 734 2.21 -15.99 -0.54
CA CYS A 734 2.77 -16.99 0.36
C CYS A 734 2.82 -18.42 -0.22
N ASN A 735 2.30 -18.63 -1.44
CA ASN A 735 2.33 -19.94 -2.11
C ASN A 735 3.78 -20.41 -2.35
N GLY A 736 4.10 -21.61 -1.87
CA GLY A 736 5.44 -22.20 -1.98
C GLY A 736 6.51 -21.61 -1.04
N SER A 737 6.12 -20.77 -0.07
CA SER A 737 7.02 -20.22 0.96
C SER A 737 7.60 -21.30 1.89
N GLY A 738 6.91 -22.44 2.02
CA GLY A 738 7.24 -23.54 2.96
C GLY A 738 6.95 -23.20 4.43
N LEU A 739 6.33 -22.04 4.69
CA LEU A 739 5.80 -21.65 6.00
C LEU A 739 4.34 -22.04 6.16
N CYS A 740 3.61 -22.09 5.05
CA CYS A 740 2.21 -22.53 4.96
C CYS A 740 2.13 -24.00 4.55
N PRO A 741 1.18 -24.78 5.12
CA PRO A 741 0.85 -26.13 4.66
C PRO A 741 0.41 -26.16 3.18
N ASP A 742 0.79 -27.24 2.50
CA ASP A 742 0.46 -27.59 1.12
C ASP A 742 0.54 -29.14 1.09
N ASN A 743 -0.59 -29.79 1.35
CA ASN A 743 -0.64 -31.21 1.73
C ASN A 743 -0.43 -32.16 0.54
N ASP A 744 -0.90 -31.80 -0.65
CA ASP A 744 -0.77 -32.59 -1.88
C ASP A 744 0.36 -32.10 -2.83
N SER A 745 1.00 -30.96 -2.49
CA SER A 745 2.14 -30.38 -3.21
C SER A 745 1.83 -29.95 -4.64
N ASP A 746 0.60 -29.50 -4.89
CA ASP A 746 0.18 -29.02 -6.20
C ASP A 746 0.60 -27.55 -6.48
N GLY A 747 0.99 -26.82 -5.43
CA GLY A 747 1.45 -25.44 -5.47
C GLY A 747 0.50 -24.39 -4.89
N PHE A 748 -0.66 -24.80 -4.37
CA PHE A 748 -1.55 -23.99 -3.55
C PHE A 748 -1.39 -24.34 -2.07
N THR A 749 -1.79 -23.44 -1.18
CA THR A 749 -1.76 -23.73 0.26
C THR A 749 -3.13 -24.27 0.67
N ASP A 750 -3.18 -25.15 1.67
CA ASP A 750 -4.44 -25.71 2.23
C ASP A 750 -5.47 -24.63 2.66
N ALA A 751 -5.05 -23.36 2.77
CA ALA A 751 -5.92 -22.23 3.11
C ALA A 751 -6.68 -21.66 1.89
N ILE A 752 -6.24 -21.95 0.67
CA ILE A 752 -6.75 -21.41 -0.60
C ILE A 752 -7.20 -22.54 -1.54
N ASP A 753 -6.63 -23.74 -1.38
CA ASP A 753 -7.00 -24.95 -2.11
C ASP A 753 -8.44 -25.41 -1.78
N LEU A 754 -9.15 -25.96 -2.77
CA LEU A 754 -10.54 -26.42 -2.67
C LEU A 754 -10.69 -27.95 -2.82
N ASP A 755 -9.59 -28.67 -3.08
CA ASP A 755 -9.52 -30.13 -3.30
C ASP A 755 -8.13 -30.62 -2.80
N ASP A 756 -7.94 -30.65 -1.48
CA ASP A 756 -6.65 -30.81 -0.77
C ASP A 756 -5.95 -32.18 -1.00
N ASP A 757 -6.60 -33.14 -1.66
CA ASP A 757 -6.02 -34.43 -2.06
C ASP A 757 -6.12 -34.76 -3.56
N ASN A 758 -6.74 -33.87 -4.34
CA ASN A 758 -6.82 -33.91 -5.79
C ASN A 758 -7.48 -35.17 -6.36
N ASP A 759 -8.42 -35.76 -5.62
CA ASP A 759 -9.18 -36.95 -6.03
C ASP A 759 -10.40 -36.58 -6.92
N GLY A 760 -10.75 -35.28 -6.96
CA GLY A 760 -11.84 -34.71 -7.75
C GLY A 760 -13.16 -34.60 -7.01
N ILE A 761 -13.20 -34.85 -5.71
CA ILE A 761 -14.26 -34.47 -4.77
C ILE A 761 -13.76 -33.21 -4.04
N LEU A 762 -14.64 -32.24 -3.80
CA LEU A 762 -14.20 -30.99 -3.19
C LEU A 762 -14.18 -31.11 -1.67
N ASP A 763 -13.24 -30.43 -1.03
CA ASP A 763 -13.14 -30.27 0.42
C ASP A 763 -14.49 -29.97 1.08
N MET A 764 -15.27 -29.06 0.47
CA MET A 764 -16.57 -28.64 0.98
C MET A 764 -17.63 -29.75 0.92
N ASP A 765 -17.49 -30.70 -0.01
CA ASP A 765 -18.40 -31.82 -0.20
C ASP A 765 -17.98 -33.06 0.64
N GLU A 766 -16.68 -33.17 0.96
CA GLU A 766 -16.11 -34.21 1.82
C GLU A 766 -16.23 -33.85 3.30
N ARG A 767 -16.07 -32.57 3.62
CA ARG A 767 -16.37 -32.04 4.94
C ARG A 767 -17.89 -31.99 5.13
N CYS A 768 -18.45 -32.85 5.97
CA CYS A 768 -19.77 -32.71 6.62
C CYS A 768 -20.93 -32.13 5.76
N SER A 769 -21.70 -33.04 5.13
CA SER A 769 -22.70 -32.79 4.09
C SER A 769 -24.15 -32.49 4.55
N ASP A 770 -24.38 -31.71 5.61
CA ASP A 770 -25.74 -31.43 6.10
C ASP A 770 -26.14 -29.95 6.11
N ILE A 771 -25.92 -29.25 4.98
CA ILE A 771 -26.70 -28.05 4.61
C ILE A 771 -27.11 -28.15 3.15
N ASN A 772 -28.29 -28.69 2.89
CA ASN A 772 -28.87 -28.76 1.54
C ASN A 772 -29.14 -27.32 1.03
N THR A 773 -28.24 -26.78 0.19
CA THR A 773 -28.19 -25.39 -0.29
C THR A 773 -29.29 -25.00 -1.29
N THR A 774 -30.28 -25.87 -1.54
CA THR A 774 -31.23 -25.68 -2.64
C THR A 774 -32.40 -24.74 -2.38
N THR A 775 -32.46 -23.98 -1.27
CA THR A 775 -33.37 -22.81 -1.21
C THR A 775 -32.89 -21.70 -0.28
N ILE A 776 -31.94 -20.89 -0.75
CA ILE A 776 -31.88 -19.47 -0.36
C ILE A 776 -32.04 -18.65 -1.64
N TYR A 777 -33.28 -18.27 -1.97
CA TYR A 777 -33.51 -17.14 -2.83
C TYR A 777 -33.25 -15.87 -2.01
N ALA A 778 -32.00 -15.39 -2.00
CA ALA A 778 -31.78 -13.97 -1.75
C ALA A 778 -32.27 -13.22 -3.00
N ALA A 779 -33.57 -12.92 -3.03
CA ALA A 779 -34.05 -11.90 -3.94
C ALA A 779 -33.39 -10.59 -3.52
N GLN A 780 -32.43 -10.12 -4.31
CA GLN A 780 -31.91 -8.76 -4.21
C GLN A 780 -33.10 -7.81 -4.43
N VAL A 781 -33.68 -7.28 -3.34
CA VAL A 781 -34.68 -6.23 -3.44
C VAL A 781 -33.95 -4.89 -3.40
N ILE A 782 -33.51 -4.43 -4.57
CA ILE A 782 -33.06 -3.05 -4.75
C ILE A 782 -34.31 -2.16 -4.73
N TYR A 783 -34.57 -1.48 -3.61
CA TYR A 783 -35.45 -0.31 -3.63
C TYR A 783 -34.62 0.95 -3.88
N ASN A 784 -34.57 1.36 -5.15
CA ASN A 784 -34.26 2.75 -5.48
C ASN A 784 -35.40 3.62 -4.95
N SER A 785 -35.06 4.55 -4.06
CA SER A 785 -36.00 5.49 -3.46
C SER A 785 -36.60 6.42 -4.53
N GLY A 786 -37.75 6.04 -5.11
CA GLY A 786 -38.39 6.93 -6.08
C GLY A 786 -39.65 6.50 -6.82
N ASP A 787 -40.08 5.23 -6.83
CA ASP A 787 -41.26 4.84 -7.63
C ASP A 787 -42.31 4.05 -6.82
N PRO A 788 -43.50 4.63 -6.55
CA PRO A 788 -44.62 3.88 -6.03
C PRO A 788 -45.35 3.27 -7.22
N GLN A 789 -45.16 1.96 -7.48
CA GLN A 789 -46.17 0.99 -7.99
C GLN A 789 -45.49 -0.23 -8.67
N VAL A 790 -45.13 -1.26 -7.90
CA VAL A 790 -45.04 -2.63 -8.41
C VAL A 790 -45.59 -3.60 -7.36
N THR A 791 -46.65 -4.33 -7.70
CA THR A 791 -47.30 -5.36 -6.86
C THR A 791 -46.54 -6.69 -6.91
N PRO A 792 -46.16 -7.30 -5.77
CA PRO A 792 -45.63 -8.67 -5.71
C PRO A 792 -46.72 -9.74 -5.89
N GLN A 793 -46.38 -10.85 -6.54
CA GLN A 793 -47.24 -12.02 -6.75
C GLN A 793 -46.84 -13.14 -5.75
N TYR A 794 -47.78 -13.64 -4.95
CA TYR A 794 -47.55 -14.64 -3.90
C TYR A 794 -47.49 -16.10 -4.41
N GLY A 795 -46.60 -16.89 -3.81
CA GLY A 795 -46.69 -18.36 -3.68
C GLY A 795 -47.11 -18.78 -2.25
N ASP A 796 -47.59 -20.02 -2.09
CA ASP A 796 -48.52 -20.57 -1.08
C ASP A 796 -48.03 -20.66 0.41
N PRO A 797 -48.79 -20.20 1.42
CA PRO A 797 -48.34 -20.06 2.83
C PRO A 797 -48.70 -21.23 3.77
N THR A 798 -48.48 -22.50 3.39
CA THR A 798 -48.94 -23.65 4.21
C THR A 798 -47.86 -24.54 4.83
N GLN A 799 -46.61 -24.08 5.00
CA GLN A 799 -45.54 -24.86 5.65
C GLN A 799 -44.77 -24.12 6.77
N ALA A 800 -45.26 -22.96 7.24
CA ALA A 800 -44.70 -22.31 8.44
C ALA A 800 -45.33 -22.91 9.71
N LEU A 801 -44.52 -23.57 10.55
CA LEU A 801 -44.90 -23.92 11.92
C LEU A 801 -44.82 -22.67 12.81
N GLY A 802 -45.92 -21.91 12.83
CA GLY A 802 -46.09 -20.72 13.67
C GLY A 802 -46.79 -19.63 12.89
N ALA A 803 -48.05 -19.35 13.23
CA ALA A 803 -48.73 -18.18 12.68
C ALA A 803 -48.05 -16.92 13.25
N PRO A 804 -47.77 -15.88 12.45
CA PRO A 804 -47.46 -14.56 12.97
C PRO A 804 -48.62 -14.10 13.85
N ASP A 805 -48.34 -13.49 15.00
CA ASP A 805 -49.35 -12.74 15.73
C ASP A 805 -49.74 -11.53 14.88
N TRP A 806 -50.80 -11.69 14.10
CA TRP A 806 -51.43 -10.60 13.36
C TRP A 806 -52.26 -9.78 14.34
N ASP A 807 -51.57 -9.00 15.17
CA ASP A 807 -52.10 -7.77 15.73
C ASP A 807 -52.46 -6.85 14.55
N GLY A 808 -53.75 -6.55 14.40
CA GLY A 808 -54.30 -5.87 13.23
C GLY A 808 -54.10 -4.36 13.18
N ASP A 809 -52.93 -3.83 13.55
CA ASP A 809 -52.56 -2.42 13.28
C ASP A 809 -51.76 -2.29 11.98
N VAL A 810 -52.16 -1.35 11.12
CA VAL A 810 -51.65 -1.20 9.73
C VAL A 810 -50.88 0.12 9.61
N THR A 811 -50.06 0.43 10.61
CA THR A 811 -49.22 1.64 10.60
C THR A 811 -47.72 1.37 10.73
N ASP A 812 -47.32 0.13 10.97
CA ASP A 812 -45.91 -0.23 11.13
C ASP A 812 -45.36 -0.77 9.81
N ASN A 813 -44.15 -0.32 9.48
CA ASN A 813 -43.41 -0.67 8.27
C ASN A 813 -43.23 -2.20 8.21
N PRO A 814 -43.40 -2.88 7.06
CA PRO A 814 -43.19 -4.32 6.99
C PRO A 814 -41.69 -4.63 7.01
N GLU A 815 -41.09 -4.59 8.20
CA GLU A 815 -39.67 -4.83 8.41
C GLU A 815 -39.40 -6.30 8.73
N GLN A 816 -38.71 -6.93 7.78
CA GLN A 816 -37.69 -7.97 7.91
C GLN A 816 -37.75 -8.88 9.15
N PHE A 817 -38.30 -10.09 8.98
CA PHE A 817 -38.15 -11.19 9.94
C PHE A 817 -37.29 -12.30 9.32
N VAL A 818 -36.31 -12.80 10.07
CA VAL A 818 -35.64 -14.09 9.82
C VAL A 818 -35.92 -14.99 11.02
N SER A 819 -36.61 -16.12 10.80
CA SER A 819 -36.92 -17.10 11.85
C SER A 819 -36.05 -18.35 11.71
N VAL A 820 -35.41 -18.80 12.79
CA VAL A 820 -34.68 -20.08 12.84
C VAL A 820 -35.36 -20.99 13.88
N GLY A 821 -35.84 -22.16 13.46
CA GLY A 821 -36.57 -23.10 14.31
C GLY A 821 -35.92 -24.48 14.38
N LEU A 822 -35.96 -25.13 15.55
CA LEU A 822 -35.42 -26.48 15.77
C LEU A 822 -36.47 -27.58 15.52
N ASN A 823 -36.01 -28.72 15.00
CA ASN A 823 -36.63 -30.03 15.23
C ASN A 823 -35.55 -31.06 15.62
N GLY A 824 -35.22 -31.14 16.92
CA GLY A 824 -34.44 -32.25 17.47
C GLY A 824 -33.02 -31.90 17.96
N ALA A 825 -32.88 -31.97 19.29
CA ALA A 825 -31.72 -32.22 20.14
C ALA A 825 -30.36 -31.50 19.99
N ASN A 826 -29.94 -30.91 18.88
CA ASN A 826 -28.62 -30.25 18.82
C ASN A 826 -28.70 -28.82 18.25
N LEU A 827 -27.99 -27.90 18.91
CA LEU A 827 -27.84 -26.48 18.58
C LEU A 827 -26.48 -26.28 17.90
N ILE A 828 -26.45 -25.67 16.72
CA ILE A 828 -25.22 -25.31 16.00
C ILE A 828 -24.72 -23.94 16.51
N LEU A 829 -23.40 -23.87 16.77
CA LEU A 829 -22.66 -22.67 17.19
C LEU A 829 -22.45 -21.74 15.99
N ALA A 830 -22.70 -20.44 16.15
CA ALA A 830 -22.40 -19.43 15.13
C ALA A 830 -21.01 -18.81 15.37
N TRP A 831 -20.18 -18.77 14.33
CA TRP A 831 -19.03 -17.87 14.24
C TRP A 831 -19.41 -16.76 13.26
N ALA A 832 -19.14 -15.52 13.64
CA ALA A 832 -19.26 -14.35 12.79
C ALA A 832 -17.99 -13.52 12.98
N ALA A 833 -17.36 -13.12 11.88
CA ALA A 833 -16.39 -12.04 11.86
C ALA A 833 -17.16 -10.71 11.72
N ASP A 834 -16.65 -9.68 12.38
CA ASP A 834 -17.13 -8.29 12.34
C ASP A 834 -18.57 -8.06 12.83
N LEU A 835 -18.75 -8.03 14.16
CA LEU A 835 -19.98 -7.57 14.80
C LEU A 835 -19.91 -6.06 15.11
N TYR A 836 -20.81 -5.29 14.50
CA TYR A 836 -20.97 -3.84 14.74
C TYR A 836 -22.18 -3.54 15.65
N ALA A 837 -22.04 -2.55 16.54
CA ALA A 837 -23.14 -2.03 17.35
C ALA A 837 -23.05 -0.50 17.49
N THR A 838 -24.14 0.23 17.21
CA THR A 838 -24.20 1.71 17.21
C THR A 838 -25.27 2.27 18.16
N ASN A 839 -24.90 3.21 19.06
CA ASN A 839 -25.84 3.84 19.99
C ASN A 839 -26.50 5.10 19.38
N SER A 840 -27.84 5.11 19.23
CA SER A 840 -28.59 6.16 18.51
C SER A 840 -29.26 7.23 19.40
N GLY A 841 -29.44 6.97 20.70
CA GLY A 841 -29.86 7.99 21.68
C GLY A 841 -31.33 8.45 21.67
N ASP A 842 -32.27 7.75 21.04
CA ASP A 842 -33.72 7.96 21.21
C ASP A 842 -34.38 6.82 22.02
N ALA A 843 -35.49 7.09 22.70
CA ALA A 843 -35.98 6.33 23.85
C ALA A 843 -37.37 5.69 23.66
N SER A 844 -37.80 5.33 22.44
CA SER A 844 -39.20 4.92 22.25
C SER A 844 -39.60 3.77 21.32
N ASP A 845 -38.74 3.11 20.55
CA ASP A 845 -39.19 2.01 19.70
C ASP A 845 -38.26 0.78 19.82
N ASP A 846 -38.79 -0.32 20.40
CA ASP A 846 -38.07 -1.58 20.62
C ASP A 846 -38.22 -2.50 19.39
N VAL A 847 -37.18 -2.64 18.54
CA VAL A 847 -37.19 -3.58 17.40
C VAL A 847 -36.22 -4.73 17.68
N GLY A 848 -36.76 -5.90 18.07
CA GLY A 848 -35.97 -7.11 18.26
C GLY A 848 -35.63 -7.78 16.92
N ILE A 849 -34.35 -7.81 16.54
CA ILE A 849 -33.89 -8.33 15.23
C ILE A 849 -33.51 -9.84 15.27
N LEU A 850 -33.43 -10.46 16.45
CA LEU A 850 -33.01 -11.87 16.57
C LEU A 850 -33.79 -12.67 17.63
N GLU A 851 -34.60 -13.65 17.20
CA GLU A 851 -35.15 -14.68 18.08
C GLU A 851 -34.27 -15.95 18.05
N VAL A 852 -33.66 -16.29 19.18
CA VAL A 852 -32.94 -17.57 19.37
C VAL A 852 -33.74 -18.47 20.32
N GLY A 853 -34.26 -19.58 19.83
CA GLY A 853 -34.87 -20.62 20.67
C GLY A 853 -33.79 -21.51 21.30
N ILE A 854 -33.60 -21.45 22.62
CA ILE A 854 -32.58 -22.26 23.33
C ILE A 854 -33.12 -22.95 24.59
N VAL A 855 -32.44 -24.05 24.94
CA VAL A 855 -32.73 -24.91 26.10
C VAL A 855 -32.51 -24.13 27.41
N GLU A 856 -33.22 -24.52 28.47
CA GLU A 856 -33.18 -23.86 29.78
C GLU A 856 -31.75 -23.78 30.37
N SER A 857 -31.11 -22.60 30.25
CA SER A 857 -29.86 -22.12 30.91
C SER A 857 -28.56 -22.14 30.05
N SER A 858 -28.52 -21.32 29.00
CA SER A 858 -27.29 -21.04 28.21
C SER A 858 -26.71 -19.65 28.51
N PHE A 859 -25.40 -19.46 28.29
CA PHE A 859 -24.70 -18.18 28.45
C PHE A 859 -24.16 -17.70 27.11
N VAL A 860 -24.22 -16.39 26.84
CA VAL A 860 -23.65 -15.75 25.65
C VAL A 860 -22.47 -14.87 26.07
N SER A 861 -21.37 -14.94 25.33
CA SER A 861 -20.12 -14.21 25.54
C SER A 861 -19.59 -13.59 24.24
N LEU A 862 -18.89 -12.45 24.32
CA LEU A 862 -18.28 -11.75 23.17
C LEU A 862 -16.78 -11.53 23.38
N ARG A 863 -16.00 -11.44 22.30
CA ARG A 863 -14.58 -11.08 22.31
C ARG A 863 -14.39 -9.72 21.61
N PRO A 864 -13.86 -8.70 22.31
CA PRO A 864 -13.64 -7.37 21.76
C PRO A 864 -12.36 -7.31 20.93
N THR A 865 -12.34 -6.44 19.92
CA THR A 865 -11.11 -6.08 19.19
C THR A 865 -10.09 -5.45 20.14
N ALA A 866 -8.82 -5.34 19.71
CA ALA A 866 -7.76 -4.73 20.52
C ALA A 866 -8.12 -3.29 20.97
N ALA A 867 -8.73 -2.49 20.09
CA ALA A 867 -9.18 -1.13 20.40
C ALA A 867 -10.32 -1.11 21.43
N THR A 868 -11.34 -1.96 21.26
CA THR A 868 -12.46 -2.09 22.19
C THR A 868 -12.02 -2.66 23.54
N LYS A 869 -11.05 -3.58 23.55
CA LYS A 869 -10.48 -4.18 24.76
C LYS A 869 -9.77 -3.15 25.63
N VAL A 870 -8.97 -2.27 25.03
CA VAL A 870 -8.29 -1.16 25.74
C VAL A 870 -9.31 -0.24 26.40
N LEU A 871 -10.41 0.10 25.71
CA LEU A 871 -11.49 0.92 26.24
C LEU A 871 -12.22 0.26 27.43
N LEU A 872 -12.40 -1.07 27.39
CA LEU A 872 -13.07 -1.84 28.45
C LEU A 872 -12.15 -2.10 29.67
N ASP A 873 -10.85 -2.31 29.45
CA ASP A 873 -9.85 -2.57 30.50
C ASP A 873 -9.54 -1.30 31.34
N ASP A 874 -9.49 -0.13 30.70
CA ASP A 874 -9.22 1.16 31.37
C ASP A 874 -10.29 1.58 32.40
N GLN A 875 -11.51 1.06 32.27
CA GLN A 875 -12.62 1.31 33.21
C GLN A 875 -12.74 0.22 34.29
N GLY A 876 -11.88 -0.81 34.25
CA GLY A 876 -11.75 -1.84 35.29
C GLY A 876 -12.98 -2.74 35.46
N LEU A 877 -13.77 -2.94 34.40
CA LEU A 877 -15.13 -3.47 34.50
C LEU A 877 -15.34 -4.93 34.07
N LEU A 878 -14.34 -5.68 33.62
CA LEU A 878 -14.56 -7.04 33.11
C LEU A 878 -13.47 -8.07 33.50
N THR A 879 -13.86 -9.32 33.72
CA THR A 879 -12.95 -10.48 33.79
C THR A 879 -13.24 -11.38 32.58
N SER A 880 -12.28 -11.53 31.67
CA SER A 880 -12.34 -12.47 30.54
C SER A 880 -11.93 -13.89 30.93
N ASP A 881 -12.32 -14.88 30.12
CA ASP A 881 -11.68 -16.19 30.14
C ASP A 881 -10.28 -16.14 29.51
N ALA A 882 -9.54 -17.27 29.54
CA ALA A 882 -8.17 -17.34 29.01
C ALA A 882 -8.07 -17.05 27.50
N ASN A 883 -9.21 -17.09 26.78
CA ASN A 883 -9.31 -16.86 25.36
C ASN A 883 -9.91 -15.47 25.04
N GLY A 884 -10.05 -14.60 26.04
CA GLY A 884 -10.51 -13.22 25.86
C GLY A 884 -12.02 -13.04 25.74
N PHE A 885 -12.84 -14.07 25.98
CA PHE A 885 -14.31 -13.95 25.90
C PHE A 885 -14.91 -13.42 27.20
N TYR A 886 -15.87 -12.51 27.06
CA TYR A 886 -16.58 -11.83 28.14
C TYR A 886 -18.06 -12.21 28.12
N GLN A 887 -18.56 -12.75 29.23
CA GLN A 887 -19.95 -13.19 29.32
C GLN A 887 -20.90 -12.00 29.49
N ILE A 888 -21.87 -11.85 28.57
CA ILE A 888 -22.80 -10.70 28.51
C ILE A 888 -24.22 -11.01 29.00
N GLY A 889 -24.64 -12.30 29.08
CA GLY A 889 -26.00 -12.61 29.53
C GLY A 889 -26.31 -14.09 29.81
N MET A 890 -27.52 -14.33 30.37
CA MET A 890 -28.13 -15.66 30.58
C MET A 890 -29.40 -15.79 29.75
N ALA A 891 -29.49 -16.83 28.89
CA ALA A 891 -30.70 -17.19 28.17
C ALA A 891 -31.50 -18.23 28.97
N GLY A 892 -32.71 -17.91 29.39
CA GLY A 892 -33.58 -18.82 30.14
C GLY A 892 -35.05 -18.72 29.73
N GLY A 893 -35.57 -19.77 29.09
CA GLY A 893 -36.96 -19.82 28.62
C GLY A 893 -37.13 -19.37 27.17
N ALA A 894 -38.29 -19.67 26.59
CA ALA A 894 -38.53 -19.88 25.15
C ALA A 894 -38.21 -18.71 24.19
N THR A 895 -37.87 -17.51 24.68
CA THR A 895 -37.37 -16.40 23.87
C THR A 895 -36.65 -15.39 24.78
N VAL A 896 -35.46 -14.92 24.41
CA VAL A 896 -34.76 -13.82 25.11
C VAL A 896 -34.17 -12.85 24.08
N SER A 897 -34.47 -11.56 24.23
CA SER A 897 -33.74 -10.44 23.63
C SER A 897 -32.67 -9.95 24.63
N PHE A 898 -31.47 -9.58 24.14
CA PHE A 898 -30.35 -9.18 25.00
C PHE A 898 -30.05 -7.69 24.84
N ASP A 899 -29.91 -7.00 25.98
CA ASP A 899 -29.61 -5.57 26.10
C ASP A 899 -28.18 -5.41 26.67
N ILE A 900 -27.26 -4.83 25.88
CA ILE A 900 -25.86 -4.60 26.27
C ILE A 900 -25.75 -3.49 27.33
N ASP A 901 -26.71 -2.56 27.36
CA ASP A 901 -26.72 -1.40 28.27
C ASP A 901 -27.10 -1.80 29.71
N ALA A 902 -27.74 -2.96 29.90
CA ALA A 902 -28.06 -3.50 31.22
C ALA A 902 -26.83 -4.00 32.02
N VAL A 903 -25.69 -4.24 31.36
CA VAL A 903 -24.44 -4.73 31.99
C VAL A 903 -23.53 -3.56 32.40
N THR A 904 -23.54 -2.46 31.64
CA THR A 904 -22.66 -1.29 31.85
C THR A 904 -23.47 -0.03 32.11
N ALA A 905 -24.09 0.07 33.29
CA ALA A 905 -24.90 1.23 33.63
C ALA A 905 -24.05 2.54 33.60
N ASN A 906 -24.26 3.36 32.56
CA ASN A 906 -23.84 4.76 32.39
C ASN A 906 -22.40 5.07 31.91
N ALA A 907 -21.78 4.32 30.99
CA ALA A 907 -20.36 4.54 30.66
C ALA A 907 -20.03 5.09 29.26
N PHE A 908 -20.95 5.11 28.29
CA PHE A 908 -20.59 5.50 26.91
C PHE A 908 -21.41 6.69 26.40
N ASP A 909 -20.73 7.79 26.09
CA ASP A 909 -21.22 8.77 25.12
C ASP A 909 -21.04 8.16 23.71
N ALA A 910 -21.89 8.51 22.74
CA ALA A 910 -22.01 7.90 21.41
C ALA A 910 -20.67 7.45 20.76
N GLY A 911 -20.58 6.16 20.40
CA GLY A 911 -19.45 5.54 19.70
C GLY A 911 -19.73 4.06 19.36
N GLU A 912 -18.99 3.51 18.40
CA GLU A 912 -19.05 2.11 17.98
C GLU A 912 -18.19 1.22 18.90
N LEU A 913 -18.75 0.10 19.36
CA LEU A 913 -17.99 -0.95 20.05
C LEU A 913 -17.83 -2.13 19.08
N LEU A 914 -16.58 -2.50 18.81
CA LEU A 914 -16.24 -3.53 17.82
C LEU A 914 -15.89 -4.85 18.51
N PHE A 915 -16.53 -5.93 18.08
CA PHE A 915 -16.29 -7.28 18.55
C PHE A 915 -15.94 -8.18 17.37
N ASP A 916 -14.90 -8.98 17.56
CA ASP A 916 -14.39 -9.85 16.50
C ASP A 916 -14.97 -11.27 16.58
N GLN A 917 -15.49 -11.71 17.75
CA GLN A 917 -16.06 -13.05 17.94
C GLN A 917 -17.19 -13.13 18.98
N MET A 918 -18.08 -14.13 18.83
CA MET A 918 -19.14 -14.52 19.79
C MET A 918 -18.99 -15.99 20.22
N LYS A 919 -19.33 -16.30 21.48
CA LYS A 919 -19.27 -17.64 22.07
C LYS A 919 -20.50 -17.94 22.92
N ILE A 920 -21.15 -19.08 22.72
CA ILE A 920 -22.28 -19.54 23.55
C ILE A 920 -21.84 -20.79 24.33
N THR A 921 -21.98 -20.76 25.66
CA THR A 921 -21.56 -21.85 26.54
C THR A 921 -22.71 -22.38 27.40
N THR A 922 -22.76 -23.70 27.56
CA THR A 922 -23.68 -24.37 28.50
C THR A 922 -22.92 -24.81 29.75
N ASN A 923 -23.20 -24.17 30.88
CA ASN A 923 -22.70 -24.42 32.24
C ASN A 923 -21.18 -24.44 32.47
N GLU A 924 -20.64 -23.38 33.10
CA GLU A 924 -19.99 -23.44 34.41
C GLU A 924 -20.08 -22.06 35.12
N THR A 925 -20.22 -22.08 36.45
CA THR A 925 -20.68 -20.97 37.30
C THR A 925 -19.74 -19.75 37.36
N VAL A 926 -20.22 -18.57 36.95
CA VAL A 926 -19.72 -17.27 37.43
C VAL A 926 -20.91 -16.42 37.88
N SER A 927 -20.80 -15.77 39.04
CA SER A 927 -21.87 -14.97 39.66
C SER A 927 -21.37 -13.54 39.86
N PHE A 928 -22.18 -12.51 39.63
CA PHE A 928 -22.45 -11.39 40.58
C PHE A 928 -23.66 -10.53 40.13
N THR A 929 -24.25 -9.89 41.14
CA THR A 929 -25.55 -9.18 41.26
C THR A 929 -25.63 -7.77 40.65
N THR A 930 -26.77 -7.44 40.04
CA THR A 930 -27.20 -6.08 39.60
C THR A 930 -27.48 -5.11 40.75
N PRO A 931 -27.42 -3.79 40.52
CA PRO A 931 -28.70 -3.07 40.42
C PRO A 931 -28.73 -1.87 39.45
N GLY A 932 -29.70 -1.89 38.53
CA GLY A 932 -30.68 -0.81 38.46
C GLY A 932 -30.58 0.23 37.33
N THR A 933 -31.56 0.14 36.44
CA THR A 933 -32.34 1.19 35.76
C THR A 933 -31.70 2.04 34.65
N ALA A 934 -32.15 1.72 33.42
CA ALA A 934 -32.52 2.56 32.27
C ALA A 934 -31.41 3.41 31.61
N GLY A 935 -30.96 2.96 30.42
CA GLY A 935 -30.09 3.62 29.44
C GLY A 935 -30.37 3.07 28.02
N PRO A 936 -30.01 3.80 26.93
CA PRO A 936 -30.62 3.73 25.59
C PRO A 936 -30.08 2.65 24.64
N ASP A 937 -30.97 2.27 23.71
CA ASP A 937 -30.98 1.07 22.85
C ASP A 937 -30.24 1.26 21.49
N ILE A 938 -29.85 0.15 20.85
CA ILE A 938 -29.08 0.08 19.58
C ILE A 938 -29.96 -0.50 18.47
N ASP A 939 -29.99 0.17 17.30
CA ASP A 939 -30.64 -0.31 16.08
C ASP A 939 -29.61 -0.80 15.04
N ALA A 940 -29.77 -2.06 14.65
CA ALA A 940 -29.14 -2.80 13.54
C ALA A 940 -27.72 -3.40 13.77
N VAL A 941 -27.65 -4.73 13.65
CA VAL A 941 -26.44 -5.56 13.47
C VAL A 941 -26.60 -6.29 12.12
N GLU A 942 -25.66 -6.12 11.20
CA GLU A 942 -25.56 -6.91 9.97
C GLU A 942 -24.53 -8.03 10.21
N VAL A 943 -24.90 -9.29 9.94
CA VAL A 943 -24.09 -10.48 10.25
C VAL A 943 -23.90 -11.33 9.00
N TYR A 944 -22.65 -11.62 8.65
CA TYR A 944 -22.27 -12.64 7.67
C TYR A 944 -21.96 -13.95 8.40
N PHE A 945 -22.35 -15.10 7.83
CA PHE A 945 -22.14 -16.42 8.44
C PHE A 945 -21.09 -17.23 7.67
N SER A 946 -20.11 -17.80 8.37
CA SER A 946 -19.34 -18.97 7.94
C SER A 946 -19.37 -20.02 9.06
N ILE A 947 -19.54 -21.30 8.70
CA ILE A 947 -19.76 -22.43 9.62
C ILE A 947 -18.56 -23.36 9.53
N SER A 948 -18.00 -23.82 10.65
CA SER A 948 -17.09 -24.98 10.67
C SER A 948 -17.76 -26.20 11.31
N CYS A 949 -17.68 -27.35 10.65
CA CYS A 949 -18.09 -28.68 11.12
C CYS A 949 -16.81 -29.48 11.48
N PRO A 950 -16.81 -30.44 12.43
CA PRO A 950 -15.72 -31.41 12.52
C PRO A 950 -15.54 -32.11 11.16
N ASP A 951 -14.30 -32.22 10.72
CA ASP A 951 -13.99 -32.88 9.44
C ASP A 951 -14.50 -34.33 9.47
N ARG A 952 -15.04 -34.78 8.35
CA ARG A 952 -15.58 -36.12 8.17
C ARG A 952 -14.42 -37.12 8.16
N ASP A 953 -14.62 -38.28 8.77
CA ASP A 953 -13.68 -39.41 8.84
C ASP A 953 -14.56 -40.67 8.77
N THR A 954 -14.84 -41.11 7.54
CA THR A 954 -15.86 -42.11 7.21
C THR A 954 -15.45 -43.51 7.66
N ASP A 955 -14.16 -43.82 7.65
CA ASP A 955 -13.63 -45.14 7.99
C ASP A 955 -13.13 -45.26 9.46
N GLY A 956 -12.88 -44.14 10.13
CA GLY A 956 -12.48 -44.04 11.53
C GLY A 956 -10.97 -44.21 11.81
N ASP A 957 -10.11 -44.01 10.81
CA ASP A 957 -8.66 -44.22 10.91
C ASP A 957 -7.87 -42.97 11.39
N SER A 958 -8.58 -41.85 11.60
CA SER A 958 -8.06 -40.53 11.96
C SER A 958 -7.46 -39.70 10.83
N LYS A 959 -7.70 -40.07 9.58
CA LYS A 959 -7.54 -39.24 8.37
C LYS A 959 -8.90 -38.68 7.97
N PRO A 960 -9.02 -37.34 7.85
CA PRO A 960 -10.24 -36.77 7.32
C PRO A 960 -10.45 -37.12 5.85
N ASP A 961 -11.71 -37.29 5.44
CA ASP A 961 -12.10 -37.64 4.06
C ASP A 961 -11.47 -36.69 3.02
N TYR A 962 -11.43 -35.38 3.28
CA TYR A 962 -10.80 -34.38 2.38
C TYR A 962 -9.26 -34.51 2.22
N LEU A 963 -8.65 -35.48 2.91
CA LEU A 963 -7.23 -35.83 2.81
C LEU A 963 -7.02 -37.34 2.60
N ASP A 964 -8.09 -38.08 2.29
CA ASP A 964 -8.13 -39.54 2.24
C ASP A 964 -8.59 -40.02 0.87
N LEU A 965 -7.69 -40.69 0.15
CA LEU A 965 -7.96 -41.16 -1.22
C LEU A 965 -8.85 -42.42 -1.30
N ASP A 966 -9.24 -43.00 -0.16
CA ASP A 966 -10.07 -44.20 0.01
C ASP A 966 -10.92 -44.03 1.30
N SER A 967 -11.86 -43.08 1.28
CA SER A 967 -12.55 -42.52 2.47
C SER A 967 -13.31 -43.54 3.32
N ASP A 968 -13.80 -44.64 2.74
CA ASP A 968 -14.45 -45.72 3.50
C ASP A 968 -13.55 -46.95 3.72
N ASN A 969 -12.36 -46.90 3.12
CA ASN A 969 -11.29 -47.88 3.13
C ASN A 969 -11.72 -49.26 2.63
N ASP A 970 -12.54 -49.34 1.57
CA ASP A 970 -12.95 -50.60 0.95
C ASP A 970 -11.94 -51.14 -0.10
N GLY A 971 -10.98 -50.30 -0.53
CA GLY A 971 -9.94 -50.66 -1.50
C GLY A 971 -10.25 -50.29 -2.95
N ILE A 972 -11.35 -49.60 -3.21
CA ILE A 972 -11.58 -48.77 -4.40
C ILE A 972 -11.16 -47.32 -4.02
N TYR A 973 -10.87 -46.45 -4.99
CA TYR A 973 -10.48 -45.08 -4.65
C TYR A 973 -11.67 -44.15 -4.89
N ASP A 974 -11.77 -43.11 -4.07
CA ASP A 974 -12.82 -42.10 -4.11
C ASP A 974 -12.97 -41.48 -5.52
N SER A 975 -11.86 -41.15 -6.18
CA SER A 975 -11.86 -40.66 -7.57
C SER A 975 -12.48 -41.62 -8.61
N VAL A 976 -12.49 -42.93 -8.33
CA VAL A 976 -13.14 -43.94 -9.16
C VAL A 976 -14.62 -44.05 -8.83
N GLU A 977 -14.97 -43.96 -7.55
CA GLU A 977 -16.31 -44.19 -7.02
C GLU A 977 -17.22 -42.98 -7.14
N SER A 978 -16.63 -41.78 -7.09
CA SER A 978 -17.28 -40.50 -7.35
C SER A 978 -17.96 -40.47 -8.72
N GLY A 979 -17.47 -41.27 -9.66
CA GLY A 979 -18.01 -41.36 -11.01
C GLY A 979 -17.44 -40.32 -11.97
N SER A 980 -16.32 -39.68 -11.62
CA SER A 980 -15.57 -38.74 -12.49
C SER A 980 -15.30 -39.34 -13.88
N GLY A 981 -14.90 -40.63 -13.92
CA GLY A 981 -14.56 -41.35 -15.15
C GLY A 981 -13.25 -40.91 -15.80
N GLU A 982 -12.48 -40.06 -15.11
CA GLU A 982 -11.22 -39.51 -15.59
C GLU A 982 -10.03 -40.46 -15.27
N ALA A 983 -8.87 -40.16 -15.85
CA ALA A 983 -7.66 -40.95 -15.60
C ALA A 983 -7.06 -40.56 -14.25
N GLN A 984 -6.67 -41.55 -13.44
CA GLN A 984 -6.03 -41.36 -12.14
C GLN A 984 -4.80 -42.24 -11.97
N THR A 985 -3.89 -41.79 -11.10
CA THR A 985 -2.73 -42.54 -10.66
C THR A 985 -2.70 -42.66 -9.14
N ALA A 986 -3.19 -43.82 -8.65
CA ALA A 986 -3.26 -44.14 -7.23
C ALA A 986 -4.13 -43.18 -6.41
N GLY A 987 -5.37 -42.96 -6.87
CA GLY A 987 -6.37 -42.14 -6.18
C GLY A 987 -6.43 -40.72 -6.71
N VAL A 988 -5.29 -40.12 -7.05
CA VAL A 988 -5.20 -38.73 -7.53
C VAL A 988 -5.47 -38.63 -9.03
N LEU A 989 -6.29 -37.65 -9.45
CA LEU A 989 -6.57 -37.40 -10.87
C LEU A 989 -5.33 -36.93 -11.64
N ASP A 990 -5.11 -37.47 -12.84
CA ASP A 990 -3.96 -37.15 -13.68
C ASP A 990 -4.10 -35.74 -14.28
N GLY A 991 -3.25 -34.78 -13.90
CA GLY A 991 -3.34 -33.45 -14.49
C GLY A 991 -2.49 -32.40 -13.80
N GLY A 992 -2.81 -31.14 -14.07
CA GLY A 992 -2.53 -30.06 -13.13
C GLY A 992 -3.88 -29.48 -12.68
N VAL A 993 -3.84 -28.54 -11.75
CA VAL A 993 -5.03 -27.92 -11.16
C VAL A 993 -5.35 -26.57 -11.80
N ASP A 994 -6.52 -26.01 -11.47
CA ASP A 994 -6.95 -24.68 -11.89
C ASP A 994 -6.39 -23.58 -10.98
N THR A 995 -7.08 -22.43 -10.87
CA THR A 995 -6.61 -21.29 -10.06
C THR A 995 -6.97 -21.38 -8.58
N VAL A 996 -7.70 -22.41 -8.17
CA VAL A 996 -8.19 -22.64 -6.81
C VAL A 996 -7.97 -24.10 -6.37
N GLY A 997 -6.97 -24.78 -6.96
CA GLY A 997 -6.58 -26.13 -6.55
C GLY A 997 -7.40 -27.31 -7.11
N ILE A 998 -8.46 -27.06 -7.89
CA ILE A 998 -9.29 -28.17 -8.42
C ILE A 998 -8.62 -28.82 -9.66
N PRO A 999 -8.58 -30.18 -9.80
CA PRO A 999 -8.03 -30.85 -10.98
C PRO A 999 -8.70 -30.39 -12.29
N LEU A 1000 -7.88 -29.97 -13.27
CA LEU A 1000 -8.37 -29.43 -14.55
C LEU A 1000 -9.25 -30.39 -15.36
N SER A 1001 -9.17 -31.70 -15.08
CA SER A 1001 -9.99 -32.72 -15.75
C SER A 1001 -11.45 -32.70 -15.31
N VAL A 1002 -11.74 -32.22 -14.10
CA VAL A 1002 -13.10 -32.17 -13.53
C VAL A 1002 -13.54 -30.75 -13.16
N SER A 1003 -12.67 -29.73 -13.19
CA SER A 1003 -13.04 -28.34 -12.89
C SER A 1003 -14.08 -27.77 -13.86
N ASP A 1004 -15.09 -27.07 -13.31
CA ASP A 1004 -16.08 -26.30 -14.07
C ASP A 1004 -15.57 -24.92 -14.55
N GLY A 1005 -14.33 -24.56 -14.15
CA GLY A 1005 -13.68 -23.28 -14.41
C GLY A 1005 -14.13 -22.14 -13.50
N LEU A 1006 -14.82 -22.45 -12.40
CA LEU A 1006 -15.23 -21.53 -11.34
C LEU A 1006 -14.69 -22.00 -9.97
N SER A 1007 -15.49 -22.76 -9.22
CA SER A 1007 -15.19 -23.24 -7.86
C SER A 1007 -15.96 -24.55 -7.59
N GLY A 1008 -16.20 -25.32 -8.65
CA GLY A 1008 -17.02 -26.52 -8.64
C GLY A 1008 -16.48 -27.57 -9.62
N VAL A 1009 -17.02 -28.78 -9.52
CA VAL A 1009 -16.73 -29.87 -10.48
C VAL A 1009 -17.80 -29.97 -11.57
N ASP A 1010 -17.45 -30.48 -12.74
CA ASP A 1010 -18.30 -30.56 -13.95
C ASP A 1010 -19.12 -31.86 -14.06
N TYR A 1011 -19.07 -32.70 -13.01
CA TYR A 1011 -19.79 -33.96 -12.88
C TYR A 1011 -20.65 -34.01 -11.61
N THR A 1012 -21.38 -35.10 -11.43
CA THR A 1012 -22.22 -35.34 -10.23
C THR A 1012 -21.75 -36.60 -9.54
N TYR A 1013 -21.54 -36.55 -8.23
CA TYR A 1013 -21.14 -37.70 -7.44
C TYR A 1013 -22.14 -38.85 -7.58
N ALA A 1014 -21.62 -40.06 -7.72
CA ALA A 1014 -22.42 -41.26 -7.90
C ALA A 1014 -23.01 -41.78 -6.58
N ASP A 1015 -24.28 -42.14 -6.63
CA ASP A 1015 -25.05 -42.81 -5.58
C ASP A 1015 -25.82 -43.95 -6.29
N THR A 1016 -25.25 -45.15 -6.26
CA THR A 1016 -25.65 -46.26 -7.16
C THR A 1016 -26.96 -46.91 -6.72
N ASP A 1017 -27.19 -47.05 -5.41
CA ASP A 1017 -28.41 -47.66 -4.86
C ASP A 1017 -29.50 -46.63 -4.48
N SER A 1018 -29.17 -45.33 -4.52
CA SER A 1018 -30.04 -44.18 -4.23
C SER A 1018 -30.47 -44.07 -2.77
N ASP A 1019 -29.64 -44.50 -1.84
CA ASP A 1019 -29.91 -44.41 -0.39
C ASP A 1019 -29.51 -43.07 0.25
N SER A 1020 -28.90 -42.17 -0.53
CA SER A 1020 -28.36 -40.85 -0.14
C SER A 1020 -26.98 -40.87 0.52
N THR A 1021 -26.29 -42.01 0.52
CA THR A 1021 -24.85 -42.13 0.76
C THR A 1021 -24.18 -42.20 -0.60
N PHE A 1022 -23.21 -41.31 -0.87
CA PHE A 1022 -22.45 -41.40 -2.13
C PHE A 1022 -21.47 -42.56 -2.06
N ASN A 1023 -21.18 -43.18 -3.21
CA ASN A 1023 -20.37 -44.40 -3.29
C ASN A 1023 -19.01 -44.30 -2.56
N PRO A 1024 -18.21 -43.20 -2.62
CA PRO A 1024 -16.94 -43.08 -1.89
C PRO A 1024 -17.06 -43.22 -0.36
N TYR A 1025 -18.28 -43.23 0.16
CA TYR A 1025 -18.57 -43.31 1.58
C TYR A 1025 -19.50 -44.47 1.94
N ASP A 1026 -19.78 -45.37 1.00
CA ASP A 1026 -20.74 -46.46 1.13
C ASP A 1026 -20.10 -47.82 0.78
N ARG A 1027 -20.02 -48.68 1.81
CA ARG A 1027 -19.36 -49.98 1.76
C ARG A 1027 -20.13 -51.07 0.98
N ASP A 1028 -21.37 -50.81 0.57
CA ASP A 1028 -22.20 -51.68 -0.29
C ASP A 1028 -22.96 -50.80 -1.29
N SER A 1029 -22.20 -50.04 -2.09
CA SER A 1029 -22.62 -48.99 -3.01
C SER A 1029 -23.78 -49.39 -3.94
N ASP A 1030 -23.88 -50.66 -4.36
CA ASP A 1030 -24.97 -51.15 -5.23
C ASP A 1030 -26.16 -51.80 -4.48
N GLY A 1031 -26.05 -51.92 -3.15
CA GLY A 1031 -27.06 -52.41 -2.23
C GLY A 1031 -27.46 -53.87 -2.45
N ASP A 1032 -26.62 -54.68 -3.10
CA ASP A 1032 -26.92 -56.09 -3.38
C ASP A 1032 -26.63 -57.02 -2.18
N GLY A 1033 -25.98 -56.49 -1.14
CA GLY A 1033 -25.63 -57.17 0.09
C GLY A 1033 -24.27 -57.88 0.02
N CYS A 1034 -23.38 -57.40 -0.84
CA CYS A 1034 -22.01 -57.86 -1.00
C CYS A 1034 -21.04 -56.67 -0.95
N ASP A 1035 -20.39 -56.47 0.20
CA ASP A 1035 -19.51 -55.33 0.44
C ASP A 1035 -18.46 -55.12 -0.67
N ASP A 1036 -18.24 -53.86 -1.03
CA ASP A 1036 -17.41 -53.42 -2.17
C ASP A 1036 -15.95 -53.88 -2.04
N VAL A 1037 -15.42 -53.97 -0.82
CA VAL A 1037 -14.11 -54.59 -0.54
C VAL A 1037 -13.97 -56.01 -1.11
N ILE A 1038 -15.05 -56.78 -1.14
CA ILE A 1038 -15.07 -58.12 -1.74
C ILE A 1038 -15.13 -58.02 -3.26
N GLU A 1039 -15.87 -57.06 -3.80
CA GLU A 1039 -16.02 -56.80 -5.23
C GLU A 1039 -14.72 -56.30 -5.88
N ALA A 1040 -13.99 -55.43 -5.17
CA ALA A 1040 -12.63 -54.98 -5.46
C ALA A 1040 -11.61 -56.14 -5.50
N GLY A 1041 -11.99 -57.29 -4.92
CA GLY A 1041 -11.24 -58.53 -4.95
C GLY A 1041 -10.37 -58.77 -3.71
N PHE A 1042 -10.61 -58.02 -2.63
CA PHE A 1042 -9.93 -58.18 -1.36
C PHE A 1042 -10.69 -59.10 -0.40
N PRO A 1043 -10.00 -59.66 0.62
CA PRO A 1043 -10.64 -60.45 1.65
C PRO A 1043 -11.08 -59.57 2.83
N ASP A 1044 -12.37 -59.58 3.16
CA ASP A 1044 -12.87 -59.10 4.46
C ASP A 1044 -13.02 -60.29 5.42
N SER A 1045 -12.18 -60.34 6.47
CA SER A 1045 -12.14 -61.48 7.40
C SER A 1045 -12.91 -61.25 8.71
N ASP A 1046 -13.18 -59.98 9.02
CA ASP A 1046 -13.84 -59.44 10.20
C ASP A 1046 -15.34 -59.31 9.96
N GLY A 1047 -15.73 -59.09 8.70
CA GLY A 1047 -17.08 -58.81 8.26
C GLY A 1047 -17.50 -57.37 8.58
N ASP A 1048 -16.58 -56.41 8.48
CA ASP A 1048 -16.83 -54.99 8.74
C ASP A 1048 -16.85 -54.12 7.47
N GLY A 1049 -16.68 -54.73 6.30
CA GLY A 1049 -16.75 -54.05 5.00
C GLY A 1049 -15.53 -53.19 4.68
N GLN A 1050 -14.46 -53.25 5.49
CA GLN A 1050 -13.23 -52.49 5.25
C GLN A 1050 -12.08 -53.39 4.82
N LEU A 1051 -11.18 -52.84 4.01
CA LEU A 1051 -9.90 -53.43 3.68
C LEU A 1051 -9.02 -53.48 4.93
N GLY A 1052 -8.62 -54.68 5.34
CA GLY A 1052 -7.72 -54.85 6.47
C GLY A 1052 -8.18 -55.95 7.42
N GLY A 1053 -7.78 -55.85 8.68
CA GLY A 1053 -8.20 -56.80 9.73
C GLY A 1053 -7.87 -56.29 11.13
N LEU A 1054 -7.74 -54.97 11.26
CA LEU A 1054 -7.47 -54.22 12.49
C LEU A 1054 -8.51 -53.10 12.57
N VAL A 1055 -8.99 -52.82 13.77
CA VAL A 1055 -9.95 -51.72 14.02
C VAL A 1055 -9.34 -50.76 15.04
N PRO A 1056 -8.96 -49.52 14.65
CA PRO A 1056 -9.00 -48.98 13.28
C PRO A 1056 -7.89 -49.55 12.37
N PRO A 1057 -8.02 -49.43 11.03
CA PRO A 1057 -6.96 -49.80 10.09
C PRO A 1057 -5.71 -48.93 10.28
N THR A 1058 -4.57 -49.36 9.73
CA THR A 1058 -3.35 -48.54 9.70
C THR A 1058 -3.11 -48.08 8.29
N VAL A 1059 -3.12 -46.76 8.07
CA VAL A 1059 -2.99 -46.16 6.74
C VAL A 1059 -1.66 -45.44 6.54
N ASP A 1060 -1.35 -45.08 5.30
CA ASP A 1060 -0.22 -44.21 4.99
C ASP A 1060 -0.58 -42.72 5.09
N GLN A 1061 0.15 -41.84 4.41
CA GLN A 1061 -0.08 -40.39 4.53
C GLN A 1061 -1.31 -39.94 3.71
N ASP A 1062 -1.69 -40.71 2.69
CA ASP A 1062 -2.78 -40.42 1.75
C ASP A 1062 -4.04 -41.26 2.08
N GLY A 1063 -4.19 -41.74 3.33
CA GLY A 1063 -5.36 -42.49 3.78
C GLY A 1063 -5.43 -43.97 3.38
N LYS A 1064 -4.46 -44.49 2.63
CA LYS A 1064 -4.52 -45.87 2.11
C LYS A 1064 -4.14 -46.95 3.12
N VAL A 1065 -4.93 -48.02 3.22
CA VAL A 1065 -4.65 -49.18 4.10
C VAL A 1065 -3.30 -49.85 3.83
N THR A 1066 -2.43 -49.85 4.85
CA THR A 1066 -1.16 -50.60 4.88
C THR A 1066 -1.24 -51.90 5.67
N SER A 1067 -2.24 -52.06 6.54
CA SER A 1067 -2.44 -53.23 7.40
C SER A 1067 -3.25 -54.34 6.76
N GLY A 1068 -2.71 -55.03 5.75
CA GLY A 1068 -3.45 -56.12 5.08
C GLY A 1068 -2.64 -57.09 4.24
N GLY A 1069 -1.38 -56.76 3.91
CA GLY A 1069 -0.54 -57.61 3.09
C GLY A 1069 -0.96 -57.60 1.62
N LEU A 1070 -0.88 -56.41 1.02
CA LEU A 1070 -0.58 -56.22 -0.40
C LEU A 1070 0.72 -55.43 -0.55
#